data_AF-A0A1Q7TWM3-F1
#
_entry.id   AF-A0A1Q7TWM3-F1
#
_cell.length_a   1.000
_cell.length_b   1.000
_cell.length_c   1.000
_cell.angle_alpha   90.00
_cell.angle_beta   90.00
_cell.angle_gamma   90.00
#
_symmetry.space_group_name_H-M   'P 1'
#
loop_
_entity.id
_entity.type
_entity.pdbx_description
1 polymer ?
#
loop_
_entity_poly.entity_id
_entity_poly.type
_entity_poly.pdbx_seq_one_letter_code
_entity_poly.pdbx_strand_id
1 'polypeptide(L)'
;MDMQMYMFNLRNLADKLAALRDPNIWTVQTPGSVNDLWVNPVPYASGVNMPGTCTGPGFNPFQIQAVRQGLNFLVDRNFIVNQIYGGFAIPYISPWHAKMPEYRREATFFRALDQSFSYDQTRAANQISTALTAVPGMSLDSTGHWVYQSCPLTVRFTIRTEDIRLDIGNYVASLLEAIGFTVIRDYSVAAAAFDRVYFGPPDQAAWNLYTEGFAFTSLQAWQDDWIAGFYTAYSGETVWDFYTPPAPLVENATKLLNSNYASLAERQTMVKDASTLAVEDGVRVWMVAENAVFIYNKRITAAVNDLMAGPWGSFTTRSARYGTPGGTLSIGQPVHWNSQWNTYRGFTWLYDATQQRALTDLGVDLHPTTGLPVAVRATADVTTAGPTGTLAVPSDAKVYNTTSAQFENVPAAATATSKILYNYTFAPWHDGSTMNMEDIWYTIANYYRREGGTDRATDPYTGAQFPVGDIGRIDPRADSPAVNRWLGLFKGAKQVGPNSMEIYADYWQVDSSMIGFTMDFFPAQPWHVHEVQVQTVLDNATRMDASSAQSAQKPVVDLIRGPTIPLMNDALAALKAANHLPPGAASMGITTSSASARYTALDAFRTAHNHYYVSNGPYYLDQVNVPVKQTVMKRYAAYPFPADHWDSFIAPALPSVTIGSVADVVPGIATNIAVNTAVGGTATSNLNVSYLVRNVGLDETVLTGAPTATGTAGVWSINLDANTTGRLVPGGHEITVTALAGELGIPVGTARAFIVIPLTVYLGKLIQDQNAVISGMQQDLTTSKDQLAAANAQISTLTTLLTVSIIVAVVAVVIGLVGIAMIRRGPRSPGTREPPTEKSGEEL
;
A
#
# COMPACT_ATOMS: atom_id res chain seq x y z
N MET A 1 -13.88 27.92 -10.01
CA MET A 1 -13.92 27.52 -8.60
C MET A 1 -12.49 27.29 -8.18
N ASP A 2 -12.07 27.81 -7.03
CA ASP A 2 -10.76 27.45 -6.48
C ASP A 2 -10.81 25.99 -6.04
N MET A 3 -9.78 25.21 -6.34
CA MET A 3 -9.64 23.83 -5.89
C MET A 3 -8.94 23.82 -4.52
N GLN A 4 -9.40 22.99 -3.58
CA GLN A 4 -8.72 22.83 -2.28
C GLN A 4 -8.01 21.49 -2.13
N MET A 5 -8.39 20.46 -2.89
CA MET A 5 -7.72 19.15 -2.91
C MET A 5 -7.66 18.62 -4.34
N TYR A 6 -6.52 18.06 -4.75
CA TYR A 6 -6.37 17.38 -6.04
C TYR A 6 -6.16 15.89 -5.81
N MET A 7 -7.14 15.07 -6.21
CA MET A 7 -7.12 13.61 -6.06
C MET A 7 -6.43 12.93 -7.26
N PHE A 8 -5.31 13.52 -7.69
CA PHE A 8 -4.42 12.97 -8.70
C PHE A 8 -2.99 13.47 -8.42
N ASN A 9 -2.00 12.69 -8.85
CA ASN A 9 -0.60 13.01 -8.64
C ASN A 9 -0.14 14.16 -9.55
N LEU A 10 0.68 15.05 -9.01
CA LEU A 10 1.42 16.02 -9.83
C LEU A 10 2.29 15.26 -10.84
N ARG A 11 2.34 15.74 -12.08
CA ARG A 11 2.93 15.00 -13.20
C ARG A 11 4.42 15.31 -13.37
N ASN A 12 4.73 16.55 -13.74
CA ASN A 12 6.10 16.96 -14.05
C ASN A 12 6.90 17.26 -12.77
N LEU A 13 8.22 17.21 -12.90
CA LEU A 13 9.17 17.41 -11.80
C LEU A 13 9.12 18.84 -11.22
N ALA A 14 8.84 19.86 -12.04
CA ALA A 14 8.79 21.25 -11.58
C ALA A 14 7.63 21.48 -10.60
N ASP A 15 6.43 20.98 -10.92
CA ASP A 15 5.27 21.05 -10.03
C ASP A 15 5.52 20.26 -8.74
N LYS A 16 6.09 19.04 -8.83
CA LYS A 16 6.45 18.24 -7.65
C LYS A 16 7.42 18.99 -6.72
N LEU A 17 8.46 19.63 -7.28
CA LEU A 17 9.45 20.40 -6.51
C LEU A 17 8.94 21.75 -6.01
N ALA A 18 8.02 22.41 -6.72
CA ALA A 18 7.35 23.62 -6.26
C ALA A 18 6.41 23.30 -5.10
N ALA A 19 5.62 22.24 -5.22
CA ALA A 19 4.67 21.78 -4.20
C ALA A 19 5.34 21.46 -2.86
N LEU A 20 6.49 20.79 -2.89
CA LEU A 20 7.30 20.48 -1.69
C LEU A 20 7.95 21.72 -1.03
N ARG A 21 7.88 22.90 -1.66
CA ARG A 21 8.46 24.15 -1.17
C ARG A 21 7.42 25.21 -0.82
N ASP A 22 6.16 25.06 -1.25
CA ASP A 22 5.10 26.03 -0.97
C ASP A 22 4.62 25.92 0.50
N PRO A 23 4.79 26.96 1.32
CA PRO A 23 4.36 26.93 2.72
C PRO A 23 2.83 26.84 2.89
N ASN A 24 2.02 27.02 1.83
CA ASN A 24 0.56 27.10 1.88
C ASN A 24 -0.17 25.77 1.56
N ILE A 25 0.54 24.72 1.15
CA ILE A 25 -0.07 23.42 0.78
C ILE A 25 0.52 22.25 1.58
N TRP A 26 -0.31 21.24 1.82
CA TRP A 26 0.13 19.92 2.25
C TRP A 26 0.47 19.09 1.02
N THR A 27 1.58 18.35 1.09
CA THR A 27 1.95 17.31 0.13
C THR A 27 1.81 15.93 0.78
N VAL A 28 1.09 15.01 0.13
CA VAL A 28 1.08 13.59 0.50
C VAL A 28 1.89 12.83 -0.53
N GLN A 29 2.88 12.08 -0.06
CA GLN A 29 3.73 11.23 -0.89
C GLN A 29 3.43 9.77 -0.60
N THR A 30 3.14 8.99 -1.63
CA THR A 30 2.83 7.57 -1.49
C THR A 30 3.34 6.76 -2.69
N PRO A 31 3.87 5.53 -2.51
CA PRO A 31 4.30 4.66 -3.61
C PRO A 31 3.10 3.98 -4.32
N GLY A 32 2.00 4.72 -4.48
CA GLY A 32 0.64 4.21 -4.67
C GLY A 32 0.18 3.95 -6.10
N SER A 33 0.91 4.45 -7.09
CA SER A 33 0.64 4.13 -8.50
C SER A 33 1.81 3.33 -9.07
N VAL A 34 1.50 2.21 -9.70
CA VAL A 34 2.49 1.29 -10.27
C VAL A 34 2.32 1.24 -11.78
N ASN A 35 3.42 1.08 -12.51
CA ASN A 35 3.44 0.99 -13.97
C ASN A 35 4.24 -0.26 -14.38
N ASP A 36 3.69 -1.01 -15.31
CA ASP A 36 4.20 -2.27 -15.82
C ASP A 36 3.88 -2.45 -17.31
N LEU A 37 4.53 -3.42 -17.94
CA LEU A 37 4.17 -3.84 -19.29
C LEU A 37 3.30 -5.09 -19.18
N TRP A 38 2.07 -5.02 -19.68
CA TRP A 38 1.32 -6.23 -19.94
C TRP A 38 1.81 -6.84 -21.25
N VAL A 39 2.06 -8.15 -21.24
CA VAL A 39 2.71 -8.87 -22.33
C VAL A 39 1.79 -9.98 -22.79
N ASN A 40 1.16 -9.81 -23.96
CA ASN A 40 0.24 -10.78 -24.54
C ASN A 40 0.98 -12.11 -24.84
N PRO A 41 0.69 -13.21 -24.14
CA PRO A 41 1.36 -14.50 -24.32
C PRO A 41 0.68 -15.38 -25.38
N VAL A 42 -0.41 -14.93 -26.01
CA VAL A 42 -1.28 -15.78 -26.83
C VAL A 42 -0.71 -15.93 -28.25
N PRO A 43 -0.55 -17.17 -28.78
CA PRO A 43 -0.28 -17.39 -30.20
C PRO A 43 -1.40 -16.85 -31.08
N TYR A 44 -1.09 -16.25 -32.22
CA TYR A 44 -2.13 -15.78 -33.14
C TYR A 44 -2.91 -16.93 -33.78
N ALA A 45 -4.19 -16.70 -34.05
CA ALA A 45 -5.03 -17.69 -34.73
C ALA A 45 -4.56 -17.96 -36.17
N SER A 46 -4.87 -19.15 -36.68
CA SER A 46 -4.48 -19.57 -38.03
C SER A 46 -5.05 -18.62 -39.09
N GLY A 47 -4.17 -18.05 -39.93
CA GLY A 47 -4.53 -17.07 -40.95
C GLY A 47 -4.56 -15.61 -40.47
N VAL A 48 -4.27 -15.32 -39.21
CA VAL A 48 -4.07 -13.94 -38.73
C VAL A 48 -2.71 -13.42 -39.22
N ASN A 49 -2.78 -12.40 -40.07
CA ASN A 49 -1.62 -11.62 -40.53
C ASN A 49 -1.49 -10.35 -39.68
N MET A 50 -0.28 -9.80 -39.56
CA MET A 50 -0.07 -8.53 -38.87
C MET A 50 -0.63 -7.35 -39.69
N PRO A 51 -1.66 -6.61 -39.22
CA PRO A 51 -2.35 -5.64 -40.07
C PRO A 51 -1.46 -4.45 -40.44
N GLY A 52 -1.20 -4.32 -41.74
CA GLY A 52 -0.48 -3.18 -42.32
C GLY A 52 1.03 -3.35 -42.52
N THR A 53 1.63 -4.50 -42.20
CA THR A 53 3.08 -4.72 -42.40
C THR A 53 3.42 -5.72 -43.51
N CYS A 54 2.66 -6.80 -43.68
CA CYS A 54 2.83 -7.74 -44.80
C CYS A 54 1.56 -8.55 -45.10
N THR A 55 1.62 -9.42 -46.11
CA THR A 55 0.55 -10.38 -46.47
C THR A 55 0.82 -11.83 -46.05
N GLY A 56 1.95 -12.10 -45.38
CA GLY A 56 2.27 -13.41 -44.79
C GLY A 56 1.79 -13.55 -43.34
N PRO A 57 1.91 -14.76 -42.76
CA PRO A 57 1.37 -15.06 -41.44
C PRO A 57 2.04 -14.24 -40.33
N GLY A 58 1.25 -13.75 -39.39
CA GLY A 58 1.76 -13.10 -38.18
C GLY A 58 2.38 -14.11 -37.22
N PHE A 59 3.27 -13.63 -36.36
CA PHE A 59 3.81 -14.39 -35.23
C PHE A 59 3.90 -13.48 -34.01
N ASN A 60 3.29 -13.87 -32.90
CA ASN A 60 3.48 -13.17 -31.63
C ASN A 60 4.80 -13.65 -31.00
N PRO A 61 5.86 -12.83 -30.90
CA PRO A 61 7.12 -13.27 -30.30
C PRO A 61 6.97 -13.59 -28.80
N PHE A 62 6.00 -12.96 -28.12
CA PHE A 62 5.77 -13.11 -26.69
C PHE A 62 5.01 -14.37 -26.29
N GLN A 63 4.59 -15.21 -27.23
CA GLN A 63 4.15 -16.57 -26.90
C GLN A 63 5.29 -17.40 -26.29
N ILE A 64 6.55 -17.04 -26.58
CA ILE A 64 7.75 -17.68 -26.07
C ILE A 64 8.12 -17.07 -24.71
N GLN A 65 8.02 -17.86 -23.63
CA GLN A 65 8.35 -17.42 -22.27
C GLN A 65 9.75 -16.80 -22.16
N ALA A 66 10.76 -17.39 -22.81
CA ALA A 66 12.12 -16.85 -22.81
C ALA A 66 12.24 -15.43 -23.42
N VAL A 67 11.34 -15.06 -24.35
CA VAL A 67 11.27 -13.69 -24.89
C VAL A 67 10.59 -12.75 -23.90
N ARG A 68 9.50 -13.18 -23.23
CA ARG A 68 8.83 -12.42 -22.16
C ARG A 68 9.79 -12.13 -21.00
N GLN A 69 10.43 -13.18 -20.47
CA GLN A 69 11.44 -13.09 -19.42
C GLN A 69 12.63 -12.20 -19.86
N GLY A 70 12.99 -12.23 -21.15
CA GLY A 70 14.01 -11.36 -21.74
C GLY A 70 13.74 -9.86 -21.54
N LEU A 71 12.48 -9.43 -21.48
CA LEU A 71 12.09 -8.05 -21.23
C LEU A 71 12.49 -7.58 -19.81
N ASN A 72 12.52 -8.47 -18.81
CA ASN A 72 12.94 -8.10 -17.46
C ASN A 72 14.38 -7.60 -17.42
N PHE A 73 15.28 -8.23 -18.19
CA PHE A 73 16.68 -7.80 -18.32
C PHE A 73 16.84 -6.62 -19.30
N LEU A 74 15.90 -6.42 -20.24
CA LEU A 74 15.98 -5.37 -21.25
C LEU A 74 15.65 -3.97 -20.70
N VAL A 75 14.72 -3.85 -19.76
CA VAL A 75 14.19 -2.56 -19.28
C VAL A 75 15.00 -2.03 -18.10
N ASP A 76 15.75 -0.94 -18.29
CA ASP A 76 16.42 -0.24 -17.18
C ASP A 76 15.40 0.59 -16.38
N ARG A 77 15.06 0.06 -15.21
CA ARG A 77 14.14 0.71 -14.26
C ARG A 77 14.79 1.88 -13.54
N ASN A 78 16.12 1.91 -13.42
CA ASN A 78 16.84 3.07 -12.90
C ASN A 78 16.85 4.21 -13.94
N PHE A 79 16.90 3.91 -15.24
CA PHE A 79 16.66 4.92 -16.28
C PHE A 79 15.26 5.52 -16.14
N ILE A 80 14.22 4.69 -16.01
CA ILE A 80 12.83 5.17 -15.81
C ILE A 80 12.72 6.05 -14.55
N VAL A 81 13.21 5.58 -13.39
CA VAL A 81 13.17 6.34 -12.13
C VAL A 81 13.89 7.69 -12.25
N ASN A 82 15.09 7.72 -12.82
CA ASN A 82 15.92 8.93 -12.82
C ASN A 82 15.59 9.91 -13.95
N GLN A 83 15.37 9.42 -15.18
CA GLN A 83 15.20 10.26 -16.36
C GLN A 83 13.73 10.60 -16.67
N ILE A 84 12.80 9.68 -16.39
CA ILE A 84 11.37 9.89 -16.65
C ILE A 84 10.66 10.45 -15.41
N TYR A 85 10.89 9.86 -14.23
CA TYR A 85 10.26 10.31 -12.98
C TYR A 85 11.07 11.36 -12.17
N GLY A 86 12.31 11.66 -12.56
CA GLY A 86 13.15 12.63 -11.83
C GLY A 86 13.41 12.26 -10.37
N GLY A 87 13.49 10.96 -10.06
CA GLY A 87 13.64 10.42 -8.71
C GLY A 87 12.32 10.19 -7.94
N PHE A 88 11.17 10.59 -8.48
CA PHE A 88 9.86 10.39 -7.84
C PHE A 88 9.24 9.01 -8.08
N ALA A 89 10.07 7.97 -8.10
CA ALA A 89 9.66 6.57 -8.21
C ALA A 89 10.68 5.64 -7.54
N ILE A 90 10.35 4.36 -7.41
CA ILE A 90 11.28 3.29 -7.07
C ILE A 90 11.21 2.18 -8.15
N PRO A 91 12.30 1.44 -8.41
CA PRO A 91 12.25 0.24 -9.25
C PRO A 91 11.28 -0.80 -8.68
N TYR A 92 10.67 -1.56 -9.59
CA TYR A 92 9.73 -2.64 -9.27
C TYR A 92 10.03 -3.80 -10.24
N ILE A 93 10.40 -4.98 -9.74
CA ILE A 93 10.87 -6.12 -10.55
C ILE A 93 10.07 -7.38 -10.20
N SER A 94 10.24 -7.91 -8.98
CA SER A 94 9.36 -8.96 -8.44
C SER A 94 7.92 -8.44 -8.27
N PRO A 95 6.90 -9.31 -8.06
CA PRO A 95 5.50 -8.89 -7.99
C PRO A 95 5.16 -7.99 -6.79
N TRP A 96 6.11 -7.73 -5.90
CA TRP A 96 5.97 -6.85 -4.75
C TRP A 96 7.02 -5.75 -4.84
N HIS A 97 6.67 -4.49 -4.58
CA HIS A 97 7.67 -3.40 -4.53
C HIS A 97 8.13 -3.15 -3.09
N ALA A 98 9.34 -2.59 -2.93
CA ALA A 98 10.03 -2.42 -1.65
C ALA A 98 9.35 -1.54 -0.57
N LYS A 99 8.11 -1.12 -0.81
CA LYS A 99 7.26 -0.39 0.16
C LYS A 99 6.06 -1.19 0.65
N MET A 100 5.66 -2.27 -0.03
CA MET A 100 4.58 -3.18 0.38
C MET A 100 4.93 -3.95 1.66
N PRO A 101 3.94 -4.35 2.47
CA PRO A 101 4.16 -5.19 3.65
C PRO A 101 4.82 -6.53 3.32
N GLU A 102 4.38 -7.24 2.27
CA GLU A 102 4.93 -8.57 1.95
C GLU A 102 6.41 -8.53 1.56
N TYR A 103 6.81 -7.58 0.69
CA TYR A 103 8.22 -7.39 0.32
C TYR A 103 9.09 -7.19 1.56
N ARG A 104 8.66 -6.32 2.48
CA ARG A 104 9.42 -6.00 3.70
C ARG A 104 9.47 -7.17 4.69
N ARG A 105 8.53 -8.11 4.62
CA ARG A 105 8.47 -9.31 5.45
C ARG A 105 9.58 -10.29 5.06
N GLU A 106 9.74 -10.55 3.76
CA GLU A 106 10.77 -11.42 3.18
C GLU A 106 11.87 -10.63 2.45
N ALA A 107 12.28 -9.48 3.00
CA ALA A 107 13.10 -8.48 2.29
C ALA A 107 14.43 -9.01 1.72
N THR A 108 15.05 -10.02 2.36
CA THR A 108 16.26 -10.68 1.86
C THR A 108 15.98 -11.48 0.58
N PHE A 109 14.86 -12.21 0.54
CA PHE A 109 14.48 -13.00 -0.64
C PHE A 109 14.12 -12.08 -1.81
N PHE A 110 13.26 -11.09 -1.59
CA PHE A 110 12.80 -10.24 -2.70
C PHE A 110 13.91 -9.39 -3.30
N ARG A 111 14.89 -8.94 -2.49
CA ARG A 111 16.10 -8.30 -3.02
C ARG A 111 16.94 -9.24 -3.89
N ALA A 112 17.09 -10.50 -3.50
CA ALA A 112 17.83 -11.49 -4.32
C ALA A 112 17.08 -11.84 -5.62
N LEU A 113 15.74 -11.85 -5.59
CA LEU A 113 14.89 -12.03 -6.78
C LEU A 113 14.97 -10.79 -7.71
N ASP A 114 14.85 -9.58 -7.17
CA ASP A 114 15.03 -8.34 -7.93
C ASP A 114 16.45 -8.25 -8.55
N GLN A 115 17.47 -8.72 -7.83
CA GLN A 115 18.86 -8.74 -8.30
C GLN A 115 19.07 -9.76 -9.44
N SER A 116 18.48 -10.95 -9.37
CA SER A 116 18.60 -11.96 -10.43
C SER A 116 17.87 -11.59 -11.73
N PHE A 117 16.89 -10.67 -11.64
CA PHE A 117 16.13 -10.06 -12.74
C PHE A 117 16.46 -8.58 -13.00
N SER A 118 17.62 -8.10 -12.53
CA SER A 118 18.10 -6.75 -12.82
C SER A 118 18.52 -6.54 -14.28
N TYR A 119 18.61 -5.27 -14.68
CA TYR A 119 18.92 -4.84 -16.05
C TYR A 119 20.28 -5.36 -16.55
N ASP A 120 20.24 -6.07 -17.67
CA ASP A 120 21.40 -6.53 -18.45
C ASP A 120 20.96 -6.66 -19.91
N GLN A 121 21.22 -5.60 -20.69
CA GLN A 121 20.88 -5.54 -22.11
C GLN A 121 21.57 -6.64 -22.95
N THR A 122 22.76 -7.12 -22.53
CA THR A 122 23.49 -8.16 -23.25
C THR A 122 22.86 -9.52 -23.02
N ARG A 123 22.51 -9.85 -21.76
CA ARG A 123 21.70 -11.04 -21.43
C ARG A 123 20.34 -11.00 -22.12
N ALA A 124 19.67 -9.84 -22.12
CA ALA A 124 18.39 -9.65 -22.81
C ALA A 124 18.48 -9.99 -24.31
N ALA A 125 19.42 -9.34 -25.02
CA ALA A 125 19.61 -9.53 -26.45
C ALA A 125 20.00 -10.97 -26.79
N ASN A 126 20.91 -11.59 -26.02
CA ASN A 126 21.33 -12.98 -26.23
C ASN A 126 20.18 -13.97 -25.98
N GLN A 127 19.40 -13.78 -24.92
CA GLN A 127 18.27 -14.66 -24.59
C GLN A 127 17.14 -14.55 -25.63
N ILE A 128 16.76 -13.32 -26.01
CA ILE A 128 15.70 -13.09 -27.00
C ILE A 128 16.13 -13.61 -28.38
N SER A 129 17.35 -13.30 -28.83
CA SER A 129 17.85 -13.78 -30.14
C SER A 129 17.98 -15.30 -30.22
N THR A 130 18.44 -15.96 -29.15
CA THR A 130 18.49 -17.42 -29.06
C THR A 130 17.10 -18.03 -29.14
N ALA A 131 16.14 -17.48 -28.39
CA ALA A 131 14.76 -17.95 -28.36
C ALA A 131 14.05 -17.76 -29.72
N LEU A 132 14.28 -16.64 -30.41
CA LEU A 132 13.73 -16.38 -31.74
C LEU A 132 14.38 -17.26 -32.82
N THR A 133 15.70 -17.45 -32.79
CA THR A 133 16.44 -18.29 -33.77
C THR A 133 16.02 -19.76 -33.73
N ALA A 134 15.48 -20.24 -32.60
CA ALA A 134 14.92 -21.59 -32.47
C ALA A 134 13.56 -21.78 -33.19
N VAL A 135 12.89 -20.70 -33.63
CA VAL A 135 11.58 -20.76 -34.30
C VAL A 135 11.77 -21.07 -35.81
N PRO A 136 11.15 -22.13 -36.35
CA PRO A 136 11.23 -22.44 -37.78
C PRO A 136 10.72 -21.29 -38.66
N GLY A 137 11.56 -20.82 -39.59
CA GLY A 137 11.25 -19.71 -40.48
C GLY A 137 11.52 -18.31 -39.89
N MET A 138 12.10 -18.22 -38.69
CA MET A 138 12.59 -16.97 -38.12
C MET A 138 14.05 -16.71 -38.49
N SER A 139 14.41 -15.47 -38.83
CA SER A 139 15.80 -15.05 -39.06
C SER A 139 15.97 -13.54 -38.85
N LEU A 140 17.21 -13.07 -38.85
CA LEU A 140 17.52 -11.66 -39.11
C LEU A 140 17.62 -11.41 -40.62
N ASP A 141 17.22 -10.22 -41.07
CA ASP A 141 17.46 -9.74 -42.43
C ASP A 141 18.83 -9.05 -42.58
N SER A 142 19.15 -8.58 -43.78
CA SER A 142 20.42 -7.89 -44.08
C SER A 142 20.57 -6.51 -43.44
N THR A 143 19.53 -5.99 -42.77
CA THR A 143 19.54 -4.72 -42.03
C THR A 143 19.55 -4.92 -40.51
N GLY A 144 19.44 -6.16 -40.03
CA GLY A 144 19.41 -6.50 -38.60
C GLY A 144 18.01 -6.52 -37.99
N HIS A 145 16.94 -6.52 -38.80
CA HIS A 145 15.57 -6.70 -38.30
C HIS A 145 15.16 -8.17 -38.30
N TRP A 146 14.38 -8.57 -37.31
CA TRP A 146 13.78 -9.91 -37.26
C TRP A 146 12.69 -10.06 -38.32
N VAL A 147 12.71 -11.19 -39.02
CA VAL A 147 11.67 -11.60 -39.97
C VAL A 147 11.19 -13.02 -39.66
N TYR A 148 9.87 -13.23 -39.77
CA TYR A 148 9.24 -14.54 -39.73
C TYR A 148 8.61 -14.83 -41.10
N GLN A 149 9.03 -15.94 -41.73
CA GLN A 149 8.58 -16.33 -43.08
C GLN A 149 8.67 -15.18 -44.11
N SER A 150 9.79 -14.43 -44.07
CA SER A 150 10.06 -13.24 -44.88
C SER A 150 9.17 -12.00 -44.61
N CYS A 151 8.33 -12.02 -43.58
CA CYS A 151 7.62 -10.83 -43.07
C CYS A 151 8.35 -10.20 -41.88
N PRO A 152 8.36 -8.87 -41.71
CA PRO A 152 8.89 -8.22 -40.52
C PRO A 152 8.20 -8.69 -39.23
N LEU A 153 8.99 -9.16 -38.25
CA LEU A 153 8.51 -9.57 -36.94
C LEU A 153 8.01 -8.33 -36.19
N THR A 154 6.71 -8.09 -36.30
CA THR A 154 6.07 -6.86 -35.87
C THR A 154 5.57 -6.99 -34.43
N VAL A 155 5.82 -5.98 -33.60
CA VAL A 155 5.27 -5.84 -32.25
C VAL A 155 4.34 -4.62 -32.23
N ARG A 156 3.04 -4.84 -32.00
CA ARG A 156 2.06 -3.76 -31.79
C ARG A 156 2.02 -3.39 -30.30
N PHE A 157 2.61 -2.26 -29.97
CA PHE A 157 2.72 -1.75 -28.61
C PHE A 157 1.67 -0.67 -28.37
N THR A 158 0.64 -0.99 -27.58
CA THR A 158 -0.39 -0.04 -27.16
C THR A 158 0.20 0.89 -26.10
N ILE A 159 0.44 2.16 -26.47
CA ILE A 159 1.10 3.15 -25.59
C ILE A 159 0.06 4.18 -25.14
N ARG A 160 -0.07 4.37 -23.83
CA ARG A 160 -0.99 5.33 -23.22
C ARG A 160 -0.49 6.75 -23.40
N THR A 161 -1.39 7.67 -23.79
CA THR A 161 -1.03 9.04 -24.18
C THR A 161 -1.28 10.09 -23.11
N GLU A 162 -2.09 9.80 -22.08
CA GLU A 162 -2.58 10.84 -21.17
C GLU A 162 -1.74 11.04 -19.91
N ASP A 163 -0.66 10.30 -19.72
CA ASP A 163 0.22 10.34 -18.55
C ASP A 163 1.63 9.83 -18.89
N ILE A 164 2.47 9.67 -17.86
CA ILE A 164 3.90 9.33 -17.91
C ILE A 164 4.22 8.03 -18.70
N ARG A 165 3.22 7.16 -18.88
CA ARG A 165 3.34 5.95 -19.70
C ARG A 165 3.65 6.21 -21.17
N LEU A 166 3.40 7.42 -21.68
CA LEU A 166 3.81 7.83 -23.02
C LEU A 166 5.33 7.81 -23.16
N ASP A 167 6.05 8.35 -22.18
CA ASP A 167 7.51 8.43 -22.18
C ASP A 167 8.14 7.05 -21.96
N ILE A 168 7.55 6.26 -21.05
CA ILE A 168 7.96 4.88 -20.78
C ILE A 168 7.74 3.99 -22.02
N GLY A 169 6.60 4.11 -22.69
CA GLY A 169 6.30 3.37 -23.92
C GLY A 169 7.23 3.74 -25.06
N ASN A 170 7.58 5.02 -25.21
CA ASN A 170 8.57 5.47 -26.19
C ASN A 170 9.99 4.96 -25.89
N TYR A 171 10.39 4.93 -24.62
CA TYR A 171 11.65 4.34 -24.19
C TYR A 171 11.70 2.83 -24.52
N VAL A 172 10.70 2.06 -24.08
CA VAL A 172 10.66 0.61 -24.30
C VAL A 172 10.52 0.24 -25.79
N ALA A 173 9.75 0.99 -26.58
CA ALA A 173 9.69 0.79 -28.02
C ALA A 173 11.07 0.94 -28.67
N SER A 174 11.84 1.95 -28.25
CA SER A 174 13.20 2.20 -28.76
C SER A 174 14.19 1.09 -28.36
N LEU A 175 14.02 0.45 -27.20
CA LEU A 175 14.81 -0.74 -26.80
C LEU A 175 14.51 -1.96 -27.70
N LEU A 176 13.24 -2.18 -28.04
CA LEU A 176 12.80 -3.28 -28.89
C LEU A 176 13.28 -3.10 -30.34
N GLU A 177 13.17 -1.88 -30.87
CA GLU A 177 13.72 -1.48 -32.16
C GLU A 177 15.25 -1.71 -32.20
N ALA A 178 15.97 -1.36 -31.13
CA ALA A 178 17.42 -1.54 -31.03
C ALA A 178 17.89 -3.02 -30.98
N ILE A 179 16.99 -3.98 -30.73
CA ILE A 179 17.28 -5.44 -30.82
C ILE A 179 16.60 -6.11 -32.03
N GLY A 180 16.16 -5.30 -33.01
CA GLY A 180 15.70 -5.74 -34.32
C GLY A 180 14.19 -5.97 -34.48
N PHE A 181 13.36 -5.68 -33.48
CA PHE A 181 11.90 -5.77 -33.67
C PHE A 181 11.37 -4.61 -34.52
N THR A 182 10.41 -4.88 -35.40
CA THR A 182 9.62 -3.79 -36.03
C THR A 182 8.50 -3.39 -35.07
N VAL A 183 8.51 -2.17 -34.53
CA VAL A 183 7.49 -1.74 -33.54
C VAL A 183 6.45 -0.82 -34.16
N ILE A 184 5.17 -1.18 -34.01
CA ILE A 184 4.04 -0.26 -34.21
C ILE A 184 3.75 0.40 -32.86
N ARG A 185 4.13 1.66 -32.72
CA ARG A 185 3.81 2.52 -31.57
C ARG A 185 2.35 2.98 -31.66
N ASP A 186 1.45 2.19 -31.08
CA ASP A 186 -0.01 2.34 -31.17
C ASP A 186 -0.52 3.27 -30.06
N TYR A 187 -0.31 4.58 -30.26
CA TYR A 187 -0.68 5.64 -29.31
C TYR A 187 -2.20 5.67 -29.09
N SER A 188 -2.64 5.27 -27.90
CA SER A 188 -4.04 5.05 -27.56
C SER A 188 -4.46 5.76 -26.28
N VAL A 189 -5.71 6.23 -26.27
CA VAL A 189 -6.38 6.82 -25.10
C VAL A 189 -7.11 5.76 -24.27
N ALA A 190 -7.32 6.04 -22.98
CA ALA A 190 -8.62 5.87 -22.35
C ALA A 190 -9.25 4.48 -22.52
N ALA A 191 -10.53 4.49 -22.90
CA ALA A 191 -11.31 3.31 -23.22
C ALA A 191 -10.73 2.54 -24.42
N ALA A 192 -10.24 3.22 -25.46
CA ALA A 192 -9.74 2.56 -26.67
C ALA A 192 -8.55 1.60 -26.42
N ALA A 193 -7.70 1.91 -25.44
CA ALA A 193 -6.70 0.97 -24.95
C ALA A 193 -7.32 -0.12 -24.05
N PHE A 194 -8.15 0.28 -23.07
CA PHE A 194 -8.77 -0.61 -22.09
C PHE A 194 -9.61 -1.72 -22.74
N ASP A 195 -10.57 -1.34 -23.60
CA ASP A 195 -11.47 -2.24 -24.32
C ASP A 195 -10.71 -3.23 -25.22
N ARG A 196 -9.58 -2.78 -25.80
CA ARG A 196 -8.72 -3.59 -26.68
C ARG A 196 -7.94 -4.66 -25.92
N VAL A 197 -7.37 -4.32 -24.77
CA VAL A 197 -6.41 -5.21 -24.09
C VAL A 197 -7.10 -6.18 -23.12
N TYR A 198 -8.08 -5.73 -22.35
CA TYR A 198 -8.72 -6.56 -21.32
C TYR A 198 -9.91 -7.40 -21.85
N PHE A 199 -10.62 -6.91 -22.87
CA PHE A 199 -11.82 -7.57 -23.42
C PHE A 199 -11.73 -7.87 -24.92
N GLY A 200 -10.71 -7.37 -25.62
CA GLY A 200 -10.46 -7.67 -27.02
C GLY A 200 -9.79 -9.03 -27.21
N PRO A 201 -10.04 -9.72 -28.33
CA PRO A 201 -9.49 -11.06 -28.57
C PRO A 201 -7.95 -10.99 -28.76
N PRO A 202 -7.15 -11.67 -27.91
CA PRO A 202 -5.70 -11.52 -27.87
C PRO A 202 -4.98 -12.20 -29.04
N ASP A 203 -5.64 -13.14 -29.72
CA ASP A 203 -5.12 -13.92 -30.84
C ASP A 203 -5.21 -13.22 -32.21
N GLN A 204 -5.89 -12.07 -32.29
CA GLN A 204 -6.16 -11.33 -33.55
C GLN A 204 -5.10 -10.27 -33.92
N ALA A 205 -3.89 -10.33 -33.35
CA ALA A 205 -2.81 -9.35 -33.55
C ALA A 205 -3.18 -7.87 -33.24
N ALA A 206 -4.25 -7.66 -32.47
CA ALA A 206 -4.74 -6.34 -32.06
C ALA A 206 -3.81 -5.63 -31.06
N TRP A 207 -3.00 -6.38 -30.31
CA TRP A 207 -1.92 -5.89 -29.46
C TRP A 207 -0.91 -7.00 -29.12
N ASN A 208 0.31 -6.62 -28.75
CA ASN A 208 1.34 -7.50 -28.20
C ASN A 208 1.80 -7.04 -26.81
N LEU A 209 1.96 -5.73 -26.65
CA LEU A 209 2.40 -5.08 -25.42
C LEU A 209 1.43 -3.94 -25.08
N TYR A 210 1.29 -3.65 -23.79
CA TYR A 210 0.53 -2.50 -23.28
C TYR A 210 1.32 -1.79 -22.19
N THR A 211 1.40 -0.46 -22.24
CA THR A 211 1.87 0.34 -21.10
C THR A 211 0.76 0.39 -20.05
N GLU A 212 0.80 -0.53 -19.10
CA GLU A 212 -0.21 -0.69 -18.08
C GLU A 212 0.09 0.19 -16.86
N GLY A 213 -0.88 0.32 -15.96
CA GLY A 213 -0.63 0.97 -14.68
C GLY A 213 -1.86 0.99 -13.78
N PHE A 214 -1.63 0.69 -12.50
CA PHE A 214 -2.64 0.56 -11.46
C PHE A 214 -2.47 1.61 -10.37
N ALA A 215 -3.49 1.71 -9.52
CA ALA A 215 -3.44 2.43 -8.26
C ALA A 215 -3.81 1.47 -7.13
N PHE A 216 -2.96 1.38 -6.12
CA PHE A 216 -3.38 0.88 -4.81
C PHE A 216 -4.45 1.81 -4.26
N THR A 217 -5.55 1.25 -3.77
CA THR A 217 -6.64 2.04 -3.18
C THR A 217 -6.83 1.84 -1.68
N SER A 218 -6.01 0.97 -1.09
CA SER A 218 -5.74 0.83 0.34
C SER A 218 -4.34 0.26 0.52
N LEU A 219 -3.77 0.43 1.71
CA LEU A 219 -2.71 -0.43 2.23
C LEU A 219 -3.33 -1.76 2.69
N GLN A 220 -2.66 -2.89 2.44
CA GLN A 220 -3.09 -4.21 2.94
C GLN A 220 -1.94 -4.87 3.70
N ALA A 221 -2.19 -5.32 4.93
CA ALA A 221 -1.21 -6.05 5.74
C ALA A 221 -0.92 -7.45 5.20
N TRP A 222 -1.96 -8.09 4.65
CA TRP A 222 -1.96 -9.41 4.04
C TRP A 222 -2.75 -9.29 2.73
N GLN A 223 -2.12 -9.60 1.61
CA GLN A 223 -2.69 -9.39 0.27
C GLN A 223 -2.62 -10.69 -0.53
N ASP A 224 -3.24 -11.73 0.03
CA ASP A 224 -3.09 -13.13 -0.43
C ASP A 224 -3.72 -13.36 -1.82
N ASP A 225 -4.50 -12.40 -2.33
CA ASP A 225 -5.11 -12.34 -3.65
C ASP A 225 -4.18 -11.81 -4.76
N TRP A 226 -3.14 -11.04 -4.42
CA TRP A 226 -2.38 -10.19 -5.34
C TRP A 226 -1.81 -10.92 -6.57
N ILE A 227 -1.23 -12.11 -6.37
CA ILE A 227 -0.66 -12.89 -7.48
C ILE A 227 -1.78 -13.52 -8.33
N ALA A 228 -2.89 -13.94 -7.73
CA ALA A 228 -4.04 -14.45 -8.47
C ALA A 228 -4.67 -13.35 -9.34
N GLY A 229 -4.82 -12.14 -8.81
CA GLY A 229 -5.41 -10.99 -9.52
C GLY A 229 -4.56 -10.41 -10.66
N PHE A 230 -3.41 -11.00 -10.98
CA PHE A 230 -2.51 -10.51 -12.03
C PHE A 230 -1.89 -11.60 -12.91
N TYR A 231 -1.84 -12.85 -12.44
CA TYR A 231 -1.16 -13.96 -13.09
C TYR A 231 -2.06 -15.22 -13.25
N THR A 232 -3.37 -15.13 -13.01
CA THR A 232 -4.32 -16.23 -13.24
C THR A 232 -5.67 -15.71 -13.73
N ALA A 233 -6.57 -16.63 -14.15
CA ALA A 233 -7.93 -16.32 -14.58
C ALA A 233 -8.82 -15.61 -13.52
N TYR A 234 -8.37 -15.48 -12.27
CA TYR A 234 -9.15 -14.84 -11.20
C TYR A 234 -9.52 -13.37 -11.50
N SER A 235 -8.69 -12.63 -12.24
CA SER A 235 -9.01 -11.25 -12.66
C SER A 235 -9.96 -11.17 -13.88
N GLY A 236 -10.20 -12.28 -14.58
CA GLY A 236 -11.33 -12.43 -15.51
C GLY A 236 -11.20 -11.77 -16.89
N GLU A 237 -9.99 -11.35 -17.29
CA GLU A 237 -9.75 -10.73 -18.61
C GLU A 237 -9.49 -11.77 -19.71
N THR A 238 -9.82 -11.42 -20.96
CA THR A 238 -9.90 -12.37 -22.08
C THR A 238 -8.55 -13.01 -22.47
N VAL A 239 -7.42 -12.58 -21.92
CA VAL A 239 -6.14 -13.27 -22.12
C VAL A 239 -6.14 -14.70 -21.52
N TRP A 240 -6.85 -14.90 -20.40
CA TRP A 240 -6.86 -16.18 -19.68
C TRP A 240 -7.74 -17.24 -20.34
N ASP A 241 -8.69 -16.81 -21.19
CA ASP A 241 -9.48 -17.71 -22.05
C ASP A 241 -8.59 -18.45 -23.08
N PHE A 242 -7.39 -17.92 -23.37
CA PHE A 242 -6.45 -18.43 -24.37
C PHE A 242 -5.08 -18.84 -23.80
N TYR A 243 -4.75 -18.44 -22.56
CA TYR A 243 -3.44 -18.68 -21.96
C TYR A 243 -3.52 -19.29 -20.56
N THR A 244 -2.89 -20.46 -20.40
CA THR A 244 -2.68 -21.12 -19.11
C THR A 244 -1.27 -20.81 -18.57
N PRO A 245 -1.13 -20.12 -17.43
CA PRO A 245 0.15 -19.93 -16.74
C PRO A 245 0.73 -21.26 -16.23
N PRO A 246 2.01 -21.30 -15.81
CA PRO A 246 2.62 -22.49 -15.22
C PRO A 246 1.79 -23.04 -14.05
N ALA A 247 1.46 -24.34 -14.09
CA ALA A 247 0.55 -24.94 -13.10
C ALA A 247 0.94 -24.70 -11.62
N PRO A 248 2.24 -24.74 -11.21
CA PRO A 248 2.62 -24.42 -9.83
C PRO A 248 2.40 -22.94 -9.43
N LEU A 249 2.42 -22.01 -10.39
CA LEU A 249 2.08 -20.60 -10.16
C LEU A 249 0.57 -20.47 -9.88
N VAL A 250 -0.26 -21.09 -10.72
CA VAL A 250 -1.72 -21.11 -10.53
C VAL A 250 -2.10 -21.81 -9.22
N GLU A 251 -1.46 -22.93 -8.90
CA GLU A 251 -1.69 -23.68 -7.65
C GLU A 251 -1.36 -22.83 -6.42
N ASN A 252 -0.16 -22.25 -6.34
CA ASN A 252 0.23 -21.44 -5.18
C ASN A 252 -0.60 -20.14 -5.09
N ALA A 253 -0.88 -19.47 -6.21
CA ALA A 253 -1.75 -18.28 -6.21
C ALA A 253 -3.19 -18.61 -5.75
N THR A 254 -3.74 -19.74 -6.19
CA THR A 254 -5.09 -20.21 -5.77
C THR A 254 -5.11 -20.65 -4.32
N LYS A 255 -4.02 -21.24 -3.80
CA LYS A 255 -3.89 -21.59 -2.38
C LYS A 255 -3.79 -20.34 -1.50
N LEU A 256 -2.99 -19.34 -1.89
CA LEU A 256 -2.91 -18.06 -1.18
C LEU A 256 -4.29 -17.38 -1.16
N LEU A 257 -4.92 -17.18 -2.32
CA LEU A 257 -6.23 -16.54 -2.47
C LEU A 257 -7.31 -17.13 -1.53
N ASN A 258 -7.28 -18.45 -1.31
CA ASN A 258 -8.26 -19.16 -0.47
C ASN A 258 -7.72 -19.53 0.94
N SER A 259 -6.52 -19.08 1.31
CA SER A 259 -5.81 -19.43 2.55
C SER A 259 -5.61 -20.95 2.79
N ASN A 260 -5.44 -21.71 1.71
CA ASN A 260 -5.17 -23.16 1.73
C ASN A 260 -3.68 -23.47 2.02
N TYR A 261 -3.24 -23.02 3.20
CA TYR A 261 -1.97 -23.34 3.85
C TYR A 261 -2.25 -23.70 5.33
N ALA A 262 -1.28 -24.25 6.06
CA ALA A 262 -1.43 -24.62 7.48
C ALA A 262 -0.58 -23.77 8.45
N SER A 263 0.25 -22.85 7.96
CA SER A 263 1.04 -21.94 8.80
C SER A 263 1.51 -20.69 8.06
N LEU A 264 1.96 -19.67 8.81
CA LEU A 264 2.65 -18.51 8.23
C LEU A 264 3.92 -18.93 7.46
N ALA A 265 4.68 -19.91 7.95
CA ALA A 265 5.88 -20.37 7.28
C ALA A 265 5.58 -21.00 5.91
N GLU A 266 4.50 -21.78 5.82
CA GLU A 266 4.02 -22.37 4.57
C GLU A 266 3.46 -21.31 3.61
N ARG A 267 2.68 -20.35 4.12
CA ARG A 267 2.26 -19.17 3.34
C ARG A 267 3.48 -18.45 2.74
N GLN A 268 4.55 -18.27 3.51
CA GLN A 268 5.77 -17.63 3.01
C GLN A 268 6.46 -18.43 1.92
N THR A 269 6.52 -19.76 2.02
CA THR A 269 7.02 -20.60 0.93
C THR A 269 6.18 -20.39 -0.34
N MET A 270 4.84 -20.47 -0.24
CA MET A 270 3.94 -20.25 -1.39
C MET A 270 4.09 -18.85 -2.01
N VAL A 271 4.23 -17.80 -1.19
CA VAL A 271 4.47 -16.42 -1.66
C VAL A 271 5.78 -16.34 -2.45
N LYS A 272 6.87 -16.94 -1.96
CA LYS A 272 8.19 -16.89 -2.60
C LYS A 272 8.24 -17.71 -3.89
N ASP A 273 7.68 -18.91 -3.87
CA ASP A 273 7.60 -19.79 -5.04
C ASP A 273 6.77 -19.14 -6.16
N ALA A 274 5.55 -18.68 -5.84
CA ALA A 274 4.69 -17.98 -6.78
C ALA A 274 5.32 -16.68 -7.29
N SER A 275 6.01 -15.92 -6.44
CA SER A 275 6.68 -14.68 -6.85
C SER A 275 7.85 -14.94 -7.81
N THR A 276 8.56 -16.05 -7.65
CA THR A 276 9.63 -16.46 -8.58
C THR A 276 9.04 -16.81 -9.94
N LEU A 277 8.06 -17.72 -9.95
CA LEU A 277 7.40 -18.21 -11.16
C LEU A 277 6.70 -17.09 -11.95
N ALA A 278 6.15 -16.08 -11.26
CA ALA A 278 5.51 -14.91 -11.87
C ALA A 278 6.48 -14.03 -12.69
N VAL A 279 7.71 -13.84 -12.20
CA VAL A 279 8.77 -13.08 -12.93
C VAL A 279 9.37 -13.92 -14.05
N GLU A 280 9.49 -15.24 -13.83
CA GLU A 280 9.93 -16.19 -14.85
C GLU A 280 8.94 -16.34 -16.00
N ASP A 281 7.63 -16.28 -15.73
CA ASP A 281 6.59 -16.31 -16.75
C ASP A 281 6.53 -15.01 -17.57
N GLY A 282 6.63 -13.86 -16.90
CA GLY A 282 6.84 -12.57 -17.58
C GLY A 282 5.63 -12.04 -18.37
N VAL A 283 4.41 -12.54 -18.15
CA VAL A 283 3.17 -11.92 -18.67
C VAL A 283 2.97 -10.49 -18.17
N ARG A 284 3.60 -10.15 -17.05
CA ARG A 284 3.73 -8.79 -16.51
C ARG A 284 5.20 -8.48 -16.24
N VAL A 285 5.68 -7.37 -16.78
CA VAL A 285 7.02 -6.83 -16.53
C VAL A 285 6.85 -5.55 -15.73
N TRP A 286 6.84 -5.68 -14.39
CA TRP A 286 6.82 -4.53 -13.49
C TRP A 286 7.99 -3.59 -13.82
N MET A 287 7.77 -2.28 -13.76
CA MET A 287 8.81 -1.29 -14.03
C MET A 287 9.09 -0.41 -12.81
N VAL A 288 8.05 0.26 -12.30
CA VAL A 288 8.19 1.21 -11.18
C VAL A 288 6.93 1.29 -10.32
N ALA A 289 7.15 1.68 -9.06
CA ALA A 289 6.12 2.31 -8.23
C ALA A 289 6.44 3.81 -8.12
N GLU A 290 5.54 4.68 -8.57
CA GLU A 290 5.67 6.13 -8.46
C GLU A 290 5.50 6.55 -6.99
N ASN A 291 6.45 7.33 -6.46
CA ASN A 291 6.26 8.11 -5.23
C ASN A 291 5.36 9.32 -5.56
N ALA A 292 4.08 9.02 -5.80
CA ALA A 292 3.04 9.92 -6.25
C ALA A 292 2.87 11.09 -5.27
N VAL A 293 2.91 12.32 -5.78
CA VAL A 293 2.81 13.55 -4.99
C VAL A 293 1.43 14.16 -5.18
N PHE A 294 0.58 14.07 -4.15
CA PHE A 294 -0.73 14.69 -4.09
C PHE A 294 -0.67 16.00 -3.32
N ILE A 295 -1.59 16.93 -3.61
CA ILE A 295 -1.64 18.24 -2.95
C ILE A 295 -3.04 18.63 -2.45
N TYR A 296 -3.06 19.31 -1.32
CA TYR A 296 -4.24 20.03 -0.82
C TYR A 296 -3.87 21.27 0.00
N ASN A 297 -4.76 22.25 0.03
CA ASN A 297 -4.53 23.57 0.63
C ASN A 297 -4.54 23.48 2.17
N LYS A 298 -3.60 24.13 2.87
CA LYS A 298 -3.46 24.04 4.36
C LYS A 298 -4.64 24.60 5.17
N ARG A 299 -5.64 25.23 4.55
CA ARG A 299 -6.93 25.48 5.20
C ARG A 299 -7.62 24.18 5.63
N ILE A 300 -7.37 23.08 4.93
CA ILE A 300 -7.73 21.72 5.36
C ILE A 300 -6.74 21.34 6.47
N THR A 301 -7.23 21.33 7.71
CA THR A 301 -6.41 21.12 8.92
C THR A 301 -6.36 19.65 9.34
N ALA A 302 -7.26 18.83 8.80
CA ALA A 302 -7.34 17.39 9.05
C ALA A 302 -7.76 16.68 7.75
N ALA A 303 -7.04 15.61 7.40
CA ALA A 303 -7.37 14.66 6.36
C ALA A 303 -6.57 13.36 6.59
N VAL A 304 -7.26 12.26 6.80
CA VAL A 304 -6.69 10.92 6.93
C VAL A 304 -6.29 10.44 5.53
N ASN A 305 -5.01 10.18 5.30
CA ASN A 305 -4.50 9.68 4.03
C ASN A 305 -3.84 8.32 4.26
N ASP A 306 -4.01 7.41 3.29
CA ASP A 306 -3.45 6.06 3.35
C ASP A 306 -1.98 6.04 2.91
N LEU A 307 -1.13 5.22 3.55
CA LEU A 307 0.31 5.16 3.24
C LEU A 307 0.65 4.53 1.88
N MET A 308 -0.33 3.90 1.22
CA MET A 308 -0.24 3.35 -0.12
C MET A 308 -1.22 4.07 -1.08
N ALA A 309 -2.47 4.31 -0.69
CA ALA A 309 -3.45 4.98 -1.57
C ALA A 309 -3.42 6.52 -1.52
N GLY A 310 -2.72 7.11 -0.55
CA GLY A 310 -2.75 8.57 -0.32
C GLY A 310 -4.20 9.05 -0.14
N PRO A 311 -4.65 10.06 -0.91
CA PRO A 311 -6.01 10.58 -0.82
C PRO A 311 -7.06 9.70 -1.53
N TRP A 312 -6.68 8.59 -2.18
CA TRP A 312 -7.63 7.67 -2.81
C TRP A 312 -8.27 6.65 -1.84
N GLY A 313 -7.71 6.51 -0.64
CA GLY A 313 -8.23 5.65 0.42
C GLY A 313 -9.51 6.22 1.06
N SER A 314 -10.40 5.34 1.52
CA SER A 314 -11.78 5.67 1.93
C SER A 314 -11.88 6.83 2.91
N PHE A 315 -11.02 6.88 3.92
CA PHE A 315 -11.08 7.83 5.03
C PHE A 315 -10.77 9.30 4.65
N THR A 316 -10.24 9.55 3.45
CA THR A 316 -9.80 10.89 3.02
C THR A 316 -10.96 11.88 2.99
N THR A 317 -11.98 11.66 2.16
CA THR A 317 -13.15 12.56 2.05
C THR A 317 -14.00 12.62 3.32
N ARG A 318 -13.91 11.56 4.15
CA ARG A 318 -14.66 11.35 5.38
C ARG A 318 -14.15 12.19 6.55
N SER A 319 -12.86 12.50 6.53
CA SER A 319 -12.16 13.27 7.57
C SER A 319 -11.71 14.66 7.11
N ALA A 320 -11.60 14.88 5.79
CA ALA A 320 -11.17 16.13 5.17
C ALA A 320 -12.05 17.32 5.61
N ARG A 321 -11.49 18.20 6.44
CA ARG A 321 -12.21 19.38 6.97
C ARG A 321 -11.33 20.60 7.17
N TYR A 322 -11.97 21.76 7.16
CA TYR A 322 -11.36 23.03 7.52
C TYR A 322 -11.29 23.21 9.05
N GLY A 323 -10.38 24.09 9.51
CA GLY A 323 -10.25 24.44 10.93
C GLY A 323 -11.46 25.17 11.53
N THR A 324 -12.38 25.65 10.69
CA THR A 324 -13.70 26.16 11.09
C THR A 324 -14.77 25.26 10.45
N PRO A 325 -15.75 24.73 11.21
CA PRO A 325 -16.78 23.84 10.66
C PRO A 325 -17.62 24.47 9.55
N GLY A 326 -17.98 23.66 8.55
CA GLY A 326 -18.84 24.04 7.42
C GLY A 326 -18.06 24.39 6.14
N GLY A 327 -18.69 25.15 5.26
CA GLY A 327 -18.14 25.52 3.94
C GLY A 327 -18.31 24.44 2.87
N THR A 328 -17.48 24.48 1.83
CA THR A 328 -17.50 23.55 0.70
C THR A 328 -16.07 23.15 0.35
N LEU A 329 -15.85 21.87 0.06
CA LEU A 329 -14.56 21.31 -0.34
C LEU A 329 -14.59 21.01 -1.85
N SER A 330 -13.89 21.81 -2.66
CA SER A 330 -13.75 21.55 -4.10
C SER A 330 -12.57 20.60 -4.35
N ILE A 331 -12.90 19.35 -4.65
CA ILE A 331 -11.95 18.29 -5.02
C ILE A 331 -11.86 18.23 -6.55
N GLY A 332 -10.65 18.24 -7.10
CA GLY A 332 -10.40 18.03 -8.53
C GLY A 332 -9.91 16.62 -8.86
N GLN A 333 -10.39 16.08 -9.97
CA GLN A 333 -9.92 14.83 -10.59
C GLN A 333 -9.72 15.06 -12.10
N PRO A 334 -8.84 14.30 -12.79
CA PRO A 334 -8.53 14.54 -14.21
C PRO A 334 -9.61 14.02 -15.15
N VAL A 335 -10.39 13.02 -14.71
CA VAL A 335 -11.43 12.35 -15.49
C VAL A 335 -12.57 11.97 -14.54
N HIS A 336 -13.82 12.18 -14.95
CA HIS A 336 -15.03 11.82 -14.20
C HIS A 336 -15.92 10.91 -15.06
N TRP A 337 -16.49 9.87 -14.44
CA TRP A 337 -17.49 8.98 -15.03
C TRP A 337 -17.05 8.27 -16.30
N ASN A 338 -15.88 7.62 -16.23
CA ASN A 338 -15.44 6.64 -17.23
C ASN A 338 -16.18 5.30 -17.04
N SER A 339 -16.44 4.92 -15.79
CA SER A 339 -17.20 3.73 -15.45
C SER A 339 -18.66 4.09 -15.13
N GLN A 340 -19.58 3.15 -15.34
CA GLN A 340 -20.98 3.30 -14.97
C GLN A 340 -21.14 3.09 -13.46
N TRP A 341 -22.07 3.83 -12.85
CA TRP A 341 -22.31 3.76 -11.41
C TRP A 341 -23.39 2.72 -11.11
N ASN A 342 -22.99 1.46 -10.99
CA ASN A 342 -23.79 0.37 -10.38
C ASN A 342 -22.89 -0.44 -9.45
N THR A 343 -23.46 -1.09 -8.43
CA THR A 343 -22.69 -1.77 -7.36
C THR A 343 -22.45 -3.26 -7.60
N TYR A 344 -22.85 -3.83 -8.74
CA TYR A 344 -22.53 -5.22 -9.07
C TYR A 344 -21.23 -5.34 -9.88
N ARG A 345 -21.08 -4.48 -10.89
CA ARG A 345 -20.03 -4.51 -11.92
C ARG A 345 -19.56 -3.13 -12.38
N GLY A 346 -20.12 -2.05 -11.82
CA GLY A 346 -19.71 -0.67 -12.08
C GLY A 346 -18.53 -0.20 -11.22
N PHE A 347 -18.27 1.11 -11.20
CA PHE A 347 -17.17 1.75 -10.46
C PHE A 347 -15.75 1.23 -10.80
N THR A 348 -15.58 0.59 -11.96
CA THR A 348 -14.31 0.04 -12.45
C THR A 348 -13.21 1.08 -12.72
N TRP A 349 -13.49 2.37 -12.56
CA TRP A 349 -12.51 3.46 -12.73
C TRP A 349 -12.21 4.19 -11.42
N LEU A 350 -10.93 4.40 -11.13
CA LEU A 350 -10.41 4.96 -9.88
C LEU A 350 -11.10 6.25 -9.40
N TYR A 351 -11.34 7.20 -10.31
CA TYR A 351 -11.96 8.50 -9.97
C TYR A 351 -13.46 8.38 -9.69
N ASP A 352 -14.12 7.34 -10.19
CA ASP A 352 -15.51 7.01 -9.85
C ASP A 352 -15.56 6.27 -8.50
N ALA A 353 -14.70 5.28 -8.27
CA ALA A 353 -14.60 4.57 -6.99
C ALA A 353 -14.23 5.50 -5.80
N THR A 354 -13.45 6.55 -6.04
CA THR A 354 -13.15 7.56 -5.00
C THR A 354 -14.32 8.51 -4.73
N GLN A 355 -15.21 8.74 -5.70
CA GLN A 355 -16.51 9.39 -5.46
C GLN A 355 -17.45 8.45 -4.68
N GLN A 356 -17.50 7.15 -5.03
CA GLN A 356 -18.25 6.12 -4.30
C GLN A 356 -17.87 6.09 -2.82
N ARG A 357 -16.57 6.10 -2.48
CA ARG A 357 -16.08 6.05 -1.08
C ARG A 357 -16.51 7.23 -0.20
N ALA A 358 -16.89 8.37 -0.80
CA ALA A 358 -17.50 9.49 -0.08
C ALA A 358 -19.01 9.28 0.19
N LEU A 359 -19.68 8.46 -0.62
CA LEU A 359 -21.11 8.18 -0.58
C LEU A 359 -21.46 6.85 0.11
N THR A 360 -20.52 5.91 0.21
CA THR A 360 -20.74 4.52 0.65
C THR A 360 -19.78 4.12 1.76
N ASP A 361 -20.34 3.65 2.88
CA ASP A 361 -19.69 2.93 3.97
C ASP A 361 -19.75 1.41 3.72
N LEU A 362 -18.70 0.71 4.13
CA LEU A 362 -18.63 -0.75 4.25
C LEU A 362 -18.88 -1.18 5.71
N GLY A 363 -18.96 -2.49 5.97
CA GLY A 363 -19.01 -3.03 7.32
C GLY A 363 -17.64 -2.92 7.98
N VAL A 364 -16.62 -3.37 7.25
CA VAL A 364 -15.22 -3.36 7.61
C VAL A 364 -14.41 -2.73 6.48
N ASP A 365 -13.43 -1.89 6.79
CA ASP A 365 -12.50 -1.28 5.82
C ASP A 365 -11.07 -1.41 6.35
N LEU A 366 -10.06 -1.00 5.59
CA LEU A 366 -8.65 -1.19 5.93
C LEU A 366 -8.05 0.06 6.56
N HIS A 367 -7.39 -0.10 7.71
CA HIS A 367 -6.78 0.99 8.47
C HIS A 367 -5.66 1.64 7.64
N PRO A 368 -5.73 2.96 7.37
CA PRO A 368 -4.96 3.62 6.31
C PRO A 368 -3.43 3.56 6.47
N THR A 369 -2.94 3.22 7.67
CA THR A 369 -1.49 3.12 7.94
C THR A 369 -1.04 1.76 8.46
N THR A 370 -1.96 0.83 8.71
CA THR A 370 -1.62 -0.56 9.12
C THR A 370 -2.22 -1.61 8.20
N GLY A 371 -3.04 -1.26 7.21
CA GLY A 371 -3.65 -2.19 6.27
C GLY A 371 -4.39 -3.36 6.94
N LEU A 372 -4.83 -3.16 8.19
CA LEU A 372 -5.59 -4.11 8.97
C LEU A 372 -7.08 -3.76 8.90
N PRO A 373 -7.96 -4.76 8.91
CA PRO A 373 -9.39 -4.58 9.11
C PRO A 373 -9.73 -3.72 10.33
N VAL A 374 -10.58 -2.70 10.11
CA VAL A 374 -11.21 -1.86 11.14
C VAL A 374 -12.70 -1.75 10.91
N ALA A 375 -13.46 -1.75 11.99
CA ALA A 375 -14.90 -1.58 11.97
C ALA A 375 -15.29 -0.21 11.39
N VAL A 376 -16.22 -0.19 10.43
CA VAL A 376 -16.86 1.03 9.91
C VAL A 376 -18.35 0.99 10.18
N ARG A 377 -19.06 -0.05 9.74
CA ARG A 377 -20.48 -0.28 10.08
C ARG A 377 -20.77 -1.63 10.72
N ALA A 378 -19.76 -2.49 10.85
CA ALA A 378 -19.83 -3.75 11.59
C ALA A 378 -18.58 -3.91 12.47
N THR A 379 -18.74 -4.31 13.74
CA THR A 379 -17.65 -5.04 14.42
C THR A 379 -17.67 -6.49 13.96
N ALA A 380 -16.52 -7.17 13.95
CA ALA A 380 -16.38 -8.54 13.46
C ALA A 380 -15.66 -9.41 14.49
N ASP A 381 -16.42 -10.06 15.36
CA ASP A 381 -15.90 -10.89 16.45
C ASP A 381 -15.66 -12.32 15.93
N VAL A 382 -14.41 -12.63 15.56
CA VAL A 382 -14.04 -13.88 14.86
C VAL A 382 -13.64 -15.00 15.82
N THR A 383 -14.21 -16.18 15.61
CA THR A 383 -13.80 -17.46 16.21
C THR A 383 -13.40 -18.42 15.09
N THR A 384 -12.17 -18.93 15.09
CA THR A 384 -11.71 -19.90 14.08
C THR A 384 -11.21 -21.18 14.75
N ALA A 385 -11.40 -22.32 14.07
CA ALA A 385 -10.78 -23.59 14.45
C ALA A 385 -9.37 -23.77 13.85
N GLY A 386 -8.87 -22.79 13.09
CA GLY A 386 -7.58 -22.85 12.41
C GLY A 386 -7.58 -23.77 11.18
N PRO A 387 -6.40 -23.99 10.54
CA PRO A 387 -6.29 -24.61 9.23
C PRO A 387 -6.79 -26.05 9.11
N THR A 388 -6.86 -26.79 10.22
CA THR A 388 -7.17 -28.23 10.25
C THR A 388 -8.36 -28.57 11.14
N GLY A 389 -8.96 -27.58 11.80
CA GLY A 389 -10.11 -27.76 12.68
C GLY A 389 -11.42 -27.37 12.01
N THR A 390 -12.54 -27.72 12.65
CA THR A 390 -13.87 -27.25 12.25
C THR A 390 -14.72 -26.91 13.48
N LEU A 391 -15.67 -26.01 13.27
CA LEU A 391 -16.74 -25.62 14.17
C LEU A 391 -18.07 -26.21 13.67
N ALA A 392 -18.99 -26.54 14.57
CA ALA A 392 -20.35 -26.93 14.19
C ALA A 392 -21.17 -25.70 13.76
N VAL A 393 -21.86 -25.79 12.61
CA VAL A 393 -22.83 -24.79 12.18
C VAL A 393 -24.19 -25.13 12.80
N PRO A 394 -24.92 -24.17 13.40
CA PRO A 394 -26.27 -24.40 13.91
C PRO A 394 -27.22 -24.86 12.79
N SER A 395 -28.03 -25.88 13.06
CA SER A 395 -28.97 -26.46 12.07
C SER A 395 -30.15 -25.54 11.71
N ASP A 396 -30.25 -24.35 12.31
CA ASP A 396 -31.16 -23.26 11.99
C ASP A 396 -30.48 -22.07 11.27
N ALA A 397 -29.16 -22.13 11.06
CA ALA A 397 -28.46 -21.23 10.14
C ALA A 397 -28.93 -21.45 8.70
N LYS A 398 -28.77 -20.43 7.86
CA LYS A 398 -29.47 -20.27 6.58
C LYS A 398 -28.54 -20.12 5.39
N VAL A 399 -28.92 -20.75 4.28
CA VAL A 399 -28.36 -20.55 2.94
C VAL A 399 -29.50 -20.26 1.97
N TYR A 400 -29.24 -19.48 0.91
CA TYR A 400 -30.25 -19.20 -0.10
C TYR A 400 -30.26 -20.30 -1.15
N ASN A 401 -31.43 -20.89 -1.41
CA ASN A 401 -31.59 -21.87 -2.48
C ASN A 401 -32.11 -21.16 -3.73
N THR A 402 -31.25 -21.02 -4.75
CA THR A 402 -31.58 -20.37 -6.03
C THR A 402 -32.76 -21.02 -6.77
N THR A 403 -33.04 -22.30 -6.51
CA THR A 403 -34.10 -23.07 -7.19
C THR A 403 -35.48 -22.85 -6.56
N SER A 404 -35.58 -22.81 -5.23
CA SER A 404 -36.82 -22.50 -4.51
C SER A 404 -37.00 -20.99 -4.27
N ALA A 405 -35.94 -20.21 -4.47
CA ALA A 405 -35.85 -18.78 -4.26
C ALA A 405 -36.25 -18.34 -2.84
N GLN A 406 -35.73 -19.03 -1.82
CA GLN A 406 -35.93 -18.75 -0.39
C GLN A 406 -34.67 -19.09 0.43
N PHE A 407 -34.59 -18.60 1.67
CA PHE A 407 -33.61 -19.07 2.66
C PHE A 407 -34.03 -20.39 3.33
N GLU A 408 -33.27 -21.44 3.05
CA GLU A 408 -33.42 -22.78 3.62
C GLU A 408 -32.41 -23.01 4.75
N ASN A 409 -32.60 -24.04 5.57
CA ASN A 409 -31.61 -24.40 6.60
C ASN A 409 -30.36 -25.01 5.96
N VAL A 410 -29.20 -24.81 6.59
CA VAL A 410 -27.97 -25.54 6.25
C VAL A 410 -28.15 -27.07 6.34
N PRO A 411 -27.37 -27.87 5.59
CA PRO A 411 -27.39 -29.33 5.71
C PRO A 411 -27.19 -29.84 7.14
N ALA A 412 -27.77 -31.00 7.45
CA ALA A 412 -27.63 -31.63 8.76
C ALA A 412 -26.16 -31.96 9.06
N ALA A 413 -25.72 -31.65 10.28
CA ALA A 413 -24.32 -31.76 10.72
C ALA A 413 -23.31 -30.93 9.88
N ALA A 414 -23.76 -29.83 9.26
CA ALA A 414 -22.88 -28.84 8.66
C ALA A 414 -21.79 -28.35 9.63
N THR A 415 -20.58 -28.19 9.10
CA THR A 415 -19.42 -27.61 9.78
C THR A 415 -18.85 -26.45 8.98
N ALA A 416 -18.03 -25.62 9.64
CA ALA A 416 -17.30 -24.51 9.03
C ALA A 416 -15.92 -24.34 9.69
N THR A 417 -14.90 -23.85 8.98
CA THR A 417 -13.59 -23.53 9.58
C THR A 417 -13.68 -22.39 10.61
N SER A 418 -14.48 -21.36 10.31
CA SER A 418 -14.61 -20.15 11.13
C SER A 418 -16.06 -19.67 11.28
N LYS A 419 -16.29 -18.91 12.35
CA LYS A 419 -17.51 -18.15 12.64
C LYS A 419 -17.14 -16.69 12.88
N ILE A 420 -17.87 -15.76 12.27
CA ILE A 420 -17.75 -14.32 12.49
C ILE A 420 -19.08 -13.85 13.07
N LEU A 421 -19.07 -13.24 14.26
CA LEU A 421 -20.23 -12.51 14.76
C LEU A 421 -20.10 -11.04 14.34
N TYR A 422 -20.97 -10.59 13.45
CA TYR A 422 -21.10 -9.19 13.09
C TYR A 422 -22.13 -8.48 13.97
N ASN A 423 -21.80 -7.26 14.43
CA ASN A 423 -22.72 -6.36 15.11
C ASN A 423 -22.84 -5.04 14.33
N TYR A 424 -24.02 -4.77 13.76
CA TYR A 424 -24.24 -3.72 12.77
C TYR A 424 -24.70 -2.38 13.34
N THR A 425 -24.06 -1.30 12.87
CA THR A 425 -24.46 0.09 13.08
C THR A 425 -25.36 0.55 11.93
N PHE A 426 -26.67 0.32 12.07
CA PHE A 426 -27.66 0.81 11.12
C PHE A 426 -27.94 2.31 11.31
N ALA A 427 -28.18 3.00 10.19
CA ALA A 427 -28.65 4.38 10.12
C ALA A 427 -29.42 4.56 8.80
N PRO A 428 -30.36 5.52 8.68
CA PRO A 428 -31.19 5.66 7.49
C PRO A 428 -30.37 5.80 6.19
N TRP A 429 -30.90 5.22 5.11
CA TRP A 429 -30.38 5.35 3.75
C TRP A 429 -30.56 6.80 3.24
N HIS A 430 -29.82 7.21 2.19
CA HIS A 430 -29.87 8.58 1.68
C HIS A 430 -31.26 9.05 1.20
N ASP A 431 -32.17 8.14 0.87
CA ASP A 431 -33.58 8.44 0.55
C ASP A 431 -34.49 8.61 1.79
N GLY A 432 -33.92 8.47 2.99
CA GLY A 432 -34.61 8.54 4.27
C GLY A 432 -35.20 7.20 4.75
N SER A 433 -35.06 6.11 3.97
CA SER A 433 -35.60 4.80 4.36
C SER A 433 -34.77 4.12 5.45
N THR A 434 -35.43 3.32 6.31
CA THR A 434 -34.80 2.63 7.43
C THR A 434 -33.90 1.49 6.96
N MET A 435 -32.59 1.59 7.18
CA MET A 435 -31.67 0.46 7.06
C MET A 435 -31.92 -0.55 8.18
N ASN A 436 -32.03 -1.83 7.84
CA ASN A 436 -32.23 -2.92 8.80
C ASN A 436 -31.77 -4.28 8.23
N MET A 437 -32.08 -5.37 8.93
CA MET A 437 -31.73 -6.74 8.52
C MET A 437 -32.38 -7.20 7.20
N GLU A 438 -33.41 -6.51 6.67
CA GLU A 438 -33.92 -6.79 5.32
C GLU A 438 -32.83 -6.59 4.27
N ASP A 439 -32.08 -5.48 4.38
CA ASP A 439 -31.00 -5.14 3.45
C ASP A 439 -29.82 -6.14 3.57
N ILE A 440 -29.56 -6.66 4.78
CA ILE A 440 -28.54 -7.68 5.08
C ILE A 440 -28.89 -9.02 4.41
N TRP A 441 -30.09 -9.56 4.69
CA TRP A 441 -30.55 -10.81 4.09
C TRP A 441 -30.71 -10.71 2.57
N TYR A 442 -31.19 -9.57 2.08
CA TYR A 442 -31.26 -9.31 0.63
C TYR A 442 -29.87 -9.34 -0.02
N THR A 443 -28.83 -8.79 0.61
CA THR A 443 -27.49 -8.79 0.02
C THR A 443 -26.95 -10.20 -0.16
N ILE A 444 -27.15 -11.09 0.81
CA ILE A 444 -26.81 -12.52 0.67
C ILE A 444 -27.62 -13.15 -0.48
N ALA A 445 -28.95 -13.01 -0.49
CA ALA A 445 -29.79 -13.56 -1.56
C ALA A 445 -29.43 -13.02 -2.95
N ASN A 446 -29.01 -11.77 -3.03
CA ASN A 446 -28.62 -11.11 -4.27
C ASN A 446 -27.38 -11.73 -4.91
N TYR A 447 -26.41 -12.18 -4.11
CA TYR A 447 -25.22 -12.88 -4.62
C TYR A 447 -25.63 -14.16 -5.37
N TYR A 448 -26.45 -15.02 -4.75
CA TYR A 448 -27.00 -16.23 -5.38
C TYR A 448 -27.87 -15.94 -6.62
N ARG A 449 -28.59 -14.81 -6.64
CA ARG A 449 -29.39 -14.38 -7.80
C ARG A 449 -28.53 -13.88 -8.98
N ARG A 450 -27.29 -13.47 -8.72
CA ARG A 450 -26.32 -13.02 -9.73
C ARG A 450 -25.55 -14.15 -10.41
N GLU A 451 -25.36 -15.29 -9.74
CA GLU A 451 -24.61 -16.47 -10.22
C GLU A 451 -24.81 -16.73 -11.72
N GLY A 452 -23.73 -16.56 -12.50
CA GLY A 452 -23.79 -16.33 -13.93
C GLY A 452 -23.41 -17.54 -14.79
N GLY A 453 -22.43 -17.35 -15.65
CA GLY A 453 -22.05 -18.30 -16.71
C GLY A 453 -20.94 -19.28 -16.33
N THR A 454 -19.77 -19.05 -16.90
CA THR A 454 -18.60 -19.96 -16.92
C THR A 454 -18.04 -20.21 -15.52
N ASP A 455 -17.86 -19.15 -14.74
CA ASP A 455 -16.99 -19.12 -13.54
C ASP A 455 -17.79 -19.04 -12.23
N ARG A 456 -19.00 -19.61 -12.24
CA ARG A 456 -19.90 -19.73 -11.07
C ARG A 456 -19.21 -20.32 -9.85
N ALA A 457 -19.65 -19.87 -8.68
CA ALA A 457 -19.18 -20.37 -7.40
C ALA A 457 -19.49 -21.87 -7.22
N THR A 458 -18.54 -22.56 -6.60
CA THR A 458 -18.72 -23.95 -6.14
C THR A 458 -19.42 -23.94 -4.79
N ASP A 459 -20.51 -24.69 -4.66
CA ASP A 459 -21.20 -24.94 -3.40
C ASP A 459 -20.28 -25.70 -2.42
N PRO A 460 -19.91 -25.09 -1.27
CA PRO A 460 -19.00 -25.71 -0.31
C PRO A 460 -19.64 -26.86 0.50
N TYR A 461 -20.88 -27.26 0.23
CA TYR A 461 -21.47 -28.50 0.75
C TYR A 461 -21.46 -29.67 -0.24
N THR A 462 -21.56 -29.40 -1.54
CA THR A 462 -21.71 -30.45 -2.57
C THR A 462 -20.54 -30.56 -3.55
N GLY A 463 -19.71 -29.53 -3.67
CA GLY A 463 -18.63 -29.48 -4.67
C GLY A 463 -19.10 -29.25 -6.10
N ALA A 464 -20.39 -28.96 -6.31
CA ALA A 464 -20.96 -28.60 -7.61
C ALA A 464 -21.05 -27.07 -7.79
N GLN A 465 -21.10 -26.56 -9.01
CA GLN A 465 -21.42 -25.14 -9.24
C GLN A 465 -22.88 -24.84 -8.83
N PHE A 466 -23.14 -23.68 -8.20
CA PHE A 466 -24.50 -23.25 -7.85
C PHE A 466 -25.42 -23.13 -9.09
N PRO A 467 -26.75 -23.31 -8.95
CA PRO A 467 -27.68 -23.06 -10.04
C PRO A 467 -27.61 -21.61 -10.53
N VAL A 468 -27.72 -21.41 -11.85
CA VAL A 468 -27.72 -20.06 -12.47
C VAL A 468 -28.87 -19.22 -11.91
N GLY A 469 -28.56 -18.00 -11.44
CA GLY A 469 -29.52 -17.08 -10.84
C GLY A 469 -30.49 -16.44 -11.85
N ASP A 470 -31.55 -15.80 -11.36
CA ASP A 470 -32.54 -15.15 -12.23
C ASP A 470 -31.96 -13.94 -12.96
N ILE A 471 -31.01 -13.23 -12.34
CA ILE A 471 -30.23 -12.13 -12.94
C ILE A 471 -29.15 -12.72 -13.85
N GLY A 472 -28.36 -13.68 -13.33
CA GLY A 472 -27.25 -14.33 -14.06
C GLY A 472 -27.67 -15.00 -15.37
N ARG A 473 -28.91 -15.51 -15.44
CA ARG A 473 -29.51 -16.08 -16.66
C ARG A 473 -29.75 -15.07 -17.78
N ILE A 474 -29.82 -13.77 -17.47
CA ILE A 474 -29.95 -12.70 -18.48
C ILE A 474 -28.61 -11.99 -18.71
N ASP A 475 -27.83 -11.79 -17.63
CA ASP A 475 -26.48 -11.25 -17.65
C ASP A 475 -25.48 -12.27 -17.05
N PRO A 476 -24.84 -13.12 -17.89
CA PRO A 476 -23.94 -14.18 -17.42
C PRO A 476 -22.62 -13.72 -16.80
N ARG A 477 -22.39 -12.41 -16.64
CA ARG A 477 -21.26 -11.81 -15.92
C ARG A 477 -21.72 -10.80 -14.85
N ALA A 478 -22.99 -10.84 -14.42
CA ALA A 478 -23.49 -10.02 -13.33
C ALA A 478 -22.91 -10.40 -11.96
N ASP A 479 -22.48 -11.65 -11.79
CA ASP A 479 -21.65 -12.17 -10.71
C ASP A 479 -20.20 -11.63 -10.79
N SER A 480 -19.31 -11.93 -9.84
CA SER A 480 -17.94 -11.40 -9.89
C SER A 480 -16.96 -12.25 -9.10
N PRO A 481 -15.65 -12.28 -9.45
CA PRO A 481 -14.69 -13.13 -8.75
C PRO A 481 -14.68 -12.99 -7.22
N ALA A 482 -14.95 -11.79 -6.70
CA ALA A 482 -15.12 -11.54 -5.27
C ALA A 482 -16.42 -12.15 -4.69
N VAL A 483 -17.56 -12.01 -5.38
CA VAL A 483 -18.84 -12.64 -4.99
C VAL A 483 -18.74 -14.16 -5.07
N ASN A 484 -18.16 -14.68 -6.15
CA ASN A 484 -18.09 -16.11 -6.41
C ASN A 484 -17.13 -16.78 -5.40
N ARG A 485 -16.04 -16.09 -5.01
CA ARG A 485 -15.19 -16.48 -3.87
C ARG A 485 -15.94 -16.40 -2.54
N TRP A 486 -16.68 -15.34 -2.25
CA TRP A 486 -17.47 -15.23 -1.00
C TRP A 486 -18.48 -16.37 -0.87
N LEU A 487 -19.22 -16.68 -1.94
CA LEU A 487 -20.17 -17.80 -2.00
C LEU A 487 -19.48 -19.17 -1.85
N GLY A 488 -18.31 -19.35 -2.47
CA GLY A 488 -17.49 -20.56 -2.35
C GLY A 488 -16.89 -20.78 -0.95
N LEU A 489 -16.82 -19.74 -0.11
CA LEU A 489 -16.39 -19.82 1.28
C LEU A 489 -17.56 -19.89 2.27
N PHE A 490 -18.77 -19.50 1.87
CA PHE A 490 -19.91 -19.27 2.78
C PHE A 490 -20.63 -20.56 3.22
N LYS A 491 -20.72 -20.76 4.54
CA LYS A 491 -21.33 -21.93 5.21
C LYS A 491 -22.59 -21.56 6.00
N GLY A 492 -23.29 -20.53 5.55
CA GLY A 492 -24.58 -20.10 6.10
C GLY A 492 -24.50 -18.94 7.10
N ALA A 493 -25.65 -18.29 7.28
CA ALA A 493 -25.84 -17.13 8.14
C ALA A 493 -26.92 -17.38 9.20
N LYS A 494 -26.75 -16.84 10.41
CA LYS A 494 -27.75 -16.89 11.48
C LYS A 494 -27.91 -15.53 12.12
N GLN A 495 -29.08 -14.93 11.98
CA GLN A 495 -29.42 -13.73 12.75
C GLN A 495 -29.60 -14.11 14.23
N VAL A 496 -28.83 -13.47 15.12
CA VAL A 496 -28.83 -13.73 16.58
C VAL A 496 -29.30 -12.54 17.41
N GLY A 497 -29.54 -11.39 16.79
CA GLY A 497 -30.08 -10.19 17.43
C GLY A 497 -30.84 -9.28 16.45
N PRO A 498 -31.31 -8.10 16.90
CA PRO A 498 -31.96 -7.14 16.01
C PRO A 498 -30.99 -6.57 14.96
N ASN A 499 -29.71 -6.41 15.34
CA ASN A 499 -28.63 -5.87 14.49
C ASN A 499 -27.42 -6.83 14.45
N SER A 500 -27.57 -8.11 14.76
CA SER A 500 -26.43 -9.02 14.97
C SER A 500 -26.61 -10.33 14.20
N MET A 501 -25.55 -10.78 13.53
CA MET A 501 -25.56 -11.96 12.67
C MET A 501 -24.26 -12.75 12.80
N GLU A 502 -24.38 -14.06 13.01
CA GLU A 502 -23.29 -15.01 12.85
C GLU A 502 -23.19 -15.43 11.38
N ILE A 503 -22.00 -15.30 10.78
CA ILE A 503 -21.63 -15.86 9.48
C ILE A 503 -20.67 -17.02 9.73
N TYR A 504 -20.87 -18.12 9.01
CA TYR A 504 -20.01 -19.29 9.04
C TYR A 504 -19.28 -19.41 7.71
N ALA A 505 -18.00 -19.77 7.73
CA ALA A 505 -17.18 -19.85 6.52
C ALA A 505 -16.09 -20.94 6.58
N ASP A 506 -15.82 -21.59 5.45
CA ASP A 506 -14.64 -22.45 5.23
C ASP A 506 -13.41 -21.61 4.85
N TYR A 507 -13.12 -20.62 5.69
CA TYR A 507 -11.98 -19.73 5.54
C TYR A 507 -11.28 -19.57 6.89
N TRP A 508 -9.95 -19.54 6.86
CA TRP A 508 -9.11 -19.08 7.96
C TRP A 508 -8.06 -18.11 7.39
N GLN A 509 -7.24 -17.50 8.25
CA GLN A 509 -6.07 -16.71 7.86
C GLN A 509 -5.13 -16.62 9.07
N VAL A 510 -3.84 -16.34 8.86
CA VAL A 510 -2.86 -16.16 9.96
C VAL A 510 -3.22 -15.03 10.92
N ASP A 511 -3.99 -14.06 10.44
CA ASP A 511 -4.54 -12.92 11.15
C ASP A 511 -6.07 -13.01 11.13
N SER A 512 -6.68 -13.27 12.28
CA SER A 512 -8.12 -13.54 12.35
C SER A 512 -8.98 -12.33 11.93
N SER A 513 -8.43 -11.11 11.96
CA SER A 513 -9.15 -9.93 11.47
C SER A 513 -9.43 -10.01 9.97
N MET A 514 -8.51 -10.61 9.18
CA MET A 514 -8.65 -10.79 7.73
C MET A 514 -9.80 -11.74 7.36
N ILE A 515 -10.22 -12.62 8.27
CA ILE A 515 -11.41 -13.47 8.11
C ILE A 515 -12.68 -12.60 8.18
N GLY A 516 -12.74 -11.68 9.14
CA GLY A 516 -13.86 -10.74 9.31
C GLY A 516 -13.97 -9.70 8.20
N PHE A 517 -12.85 -9.34 7.56
CA PHE A 517 -12.84 -8.50 6.35
C PHE A 517 -13.19 -9.29 5.08
N THR A 518 -12.61 -10.48 4.90
CA THR A 518 -12.90 -11.37 3.75
C THR A 518 -14.38 -11.71 3.63
N MET A 519 -15.05 -11.93 4.76
CA MET A 519 -16.46 -12.28 4.79
C MET A 519 -17.41 -11.07 4.95
N ASP A 520 -16.92 -9.81 4.95
CA ASP A 520 -17.82 -8.65 4.98
C ASP A 520 -18.67 -8.58 3.69
N PHE A 521 -19.91 -8.17 3.88
CA PHE A 521 -20.94 -8.08 2.86
C PHE A 521 -21.95 -6.96 3.19
N PHE A 522 -21.56 -5.98 4.01
CA PHE A 522 -22.45 -4.92 4.47
C PHE A 522 -23.10 -4.16 3.28
N PRO A 523 -24.44 -3.94 3.31
CA PRO A 523 -25.17 -3.33 2.20
C PRO A 523 -24.63 -1.95 1.81
N ALA A 524 -24.13 -1.85 0.58
CA ALA A 524 -23.69 -0.59 -0.03
C ALA A 524 -24.88 0.25 -0.54
N GLN A 525 -26.01 -0.40 -0.87
CA GLN A 525 -27.25 0.22 -1.35
C GLN A 525 -28.47 -0.51 -0.76
N PRO A 526 -29.65 0.14 -0.67
CA PRO A 526 -30.83 -0.52 -0.13
C PRO A 526 -31.45 -1.51 -1.11
N TRP A 527 -32.15 -2.51 -0.59
CA TRP A 527 -32.69 -3.61 -1.40
C TRP A 527 -33.64 -3.14 -2.52
N HIS A 528 -34.39 -2.06 -2.32
CA HIS A 528 -35.36 -1.56 -3.31
C HIS A 528 -34.72 -0.79 -4.47
N VAL A 529 -33.52 -0.23 -4.29
CA VAL A 529 -32.71 0.29 -5.42
C VAL A 529 -32.18 -0.88 -6.24
N HIS A 530 -31.73 -1.95 -5.56
CA HIS A 530 -31.31 -3.17 -6.25
C HIS A 530 -32.44 -3.79 -7.10
N GLU A 531 -33.67 -3.89 -6.59
CA GLU A 531 -34.81 -4.38 -7.40
C GLU A 531 -35.13 -3.47 -8.60
N VAL A 532 -35.03 -2.14 -8.48
CA VAL A 532 -35.25 -1.22 -9.62
C VAL A 532 -34.22 -1.45 -10.73
N GLN A 533 -32.92 -1.58 -10.40
CA GLN A 533 -31.91 -1.87 -11.43
C GLN A 533 -32.05 -3.30 -11.98
N VAL A 534 -32.38 -4.28 -11.14
CA VAL A 534 -32.56 -5.69 -11.53
C VAL A 534 -33.75 -5.86 -12.46
N GLN A 535 -34.87 -5.17 -12.23
CA GLN A 535 -36.03 -5.20 -13.10
C GLN A 535 -35.66 -4.83 -14.55
N THR A 536 -34.83 -3.79 -14.76
CA THR A 536 -34.36 -3.42 -16.11
C THR A 536 -33.50 -4.49 -16.81
N VAL A 537 -32.85 -5.37 -16.03
CA VAL A 537 -32.11 -6.53 -16.55
C VAL A 537 -33.06 -7.70 -16.82
N LEU A 538 -34.03 -7.97 -15.94
CA LEU A 538 -35.04 -9.01 -16.13
C LEU A 538 -35.94 -8.73 -17.34
N ASP A 539 -36.26 -7.46 -17.61
CA ASP A 539 -36.92 -6.98 -18.84
C ASP A 539 -36.01 -7.03 -20.08
N ASN A 540 -34.77 -7.51 -19.93
CA ASN A 540 -33.74 -7.61 -20.98
C ASN A 540 -33.44 -6.26 -21.66
N ALA A 541 -33.63 -5.14 -20.95
CA ALA A 541 -33.40 -3.79 -21.46
C ALA A 541 -31.95 -3.31 -21.21
N THR A 542 -31.32 -3.76 -20.12
CA THR A 542 -29.96 -3.37 -19.68
C THR A 542 -29.06 -4.58 -19.41
N ARG A 543 -27.81 -4.34 -19.03
CA ARG A 543 -26.87 -5.29 -18.40
C ARG A 543 -26.13 -4.62 -17.25
N MET A 544 -25.69 -5.38 -16.26
CA MET A 544 -24.84 -4.88 -15.17
C MET A 544 -23.38 -4.82 -15.62
N ASP A 545 -22.91 -5.86 -16.32
CA ASP A 545 -21.53 -5.97 -16.80
C ASP A 545 -21.31 -5.33 -18.18
N ALA A 546 -20.12 -4.75 -18.37
CA ALA A 546 -19.72 -4.08 -19.61
C ALA A 546 -19.49 -5.04 -20.79
N SER A 547 -18.92 -6.23 -20.55
CA SER A 547 -18.72 -7.25 -21.60
C SER A 547 -20.05 -7.83 -22.05
N SER A 548 -20.92 -8.17 -21.09
CA SER A 548 -22.30 -8.60 -21.37
C SER A 548 -23.09 -7.54 -22.13
N ALA A 549 -22.99 -6.27 -21.73
CA ALA A 549 -23.64 -5.15 -22.40
C ALA A 549 -23.20 -5.00 -23.86
N GLN A 550 -21.89 -5.01 -24.11
CA GLN A 550 -21.31 -4.93 -25.45
C GLN A 550 -21.77 -6.10 -26.33
N SER A 551 -21.69 -7.33 -25.80
CA SER A 551 -22.06 -8.56 -26.51
C SER A 551 -23.56 -8.63 -26.84
N ALA A 552 -24.42 -8.13 -25.95
CA ALA A 552 -25.87 -8.08 -26.13
C ALA A 552 -26.38 -6.82 -26.87
N GLN A 553 -25.49 -5.88 -27.21
CA GLN A 553 -25.82 -4.54 -27.72
C GLN A 553 -26.83 -3.79 -26.83
N LYS A 554 -26.61 -3.82 -25.51
CA LYS A 554 -27.44 -3.18 -24.48
C LYS A 554 -26.68 -2.08 -23.73
N PRO A 555 -27.36 -1.09 -23.13
CA PRO A 555 -26.73 -0.18 -22.18
C PRO A 555 -26.35 -0.92 -20.87
N VAL A 556 -25.16 -0.58 -20.35
CA VAL A 556 -24.76 -0.91 -18.97
C VAL A 556 -25.59 -0.06 -17.99
N VAL A 557 -26.04 -0.65 -16.88
CA VAL A 557 -26.73 0.07 -15.80
C VAL A 557 -25.83 1.16 -15.22
N ASP A 558 -26.28 2.41 -15.38
CA ASP A 558 -25.75 3.61 -14.72
C ASP A 558 -26.89 4.23 -13.89
N LEU A 559 -26.68 4.36 -12.57
CA LEU A 559 -27.67 4.89 -11.62
C LEU A 559 -27.77 6.43 -11.62
N ILE A 560 -26.83 7.15 -12.26
CA ILE A 560 -26.72 8.62 -12.17
C ILE A 560 -27.07 9.37 -13.46
N ARG A 561 -27.01 8.73 -14.63
CA ARG A 561 -27.19 9.40 -15.94
C ARG A 561 -27.49 8.41 -17.07
N GLY A 562 -27.71 8.94 -18.27
CA GLY A 562 -27.73 8.15 -19.50
C GLY A 562 -29.05 7.45 -19.81
N PRO A 563 -29.07 6.51 -20.79
CA PRO A 563 -30.29 5.90 -21.31
C PRO A 563 -30.97 4.94 -20.33
N THR A 564 -30.34 4.62 -19.21
CA THR A 564 -30.88 3.77 -18.13
C THR A 564 -31.82 4.51 -17.19
N ILE A 565 -31.71 5.83 -17.08
CA ILE A 565 -32.56 6.62 -16.18
C ILE A 565 -34.07 6.51 -16.54
N PRO A 566 -34.49 6.62 -17.82
CA PRO A 566 -35.89 6.37 -18.19
C PRO A 566 -36.35 4.93 -17.90
N LEU A 567 -35.50 3.93 -18.20
CA LEU A 567 -35.83 2.52 -17.96
C LEU A 567 -36.07 2.23 -16.46
N MET A 568 -35.32 2.88 -15.58
CA MET A 568 -35.54 2.79 -14.13
C MET A 568 -36.75 3.61 -13.64
N ASN A 569 -37.16 4.68 -14.34
CA ASN A 569 -38.44 5.35 -14.07
C ASN A 569 -39.60 4.37 -14.32
N ASP A 570 -39.59 3.69 -15.47
CA ASP A 570 -40.62 2.72 -15.87
C ASP A 570 -40.64 1.51 -14.93
N ALA A 571 -39.45 0.96 -14.60
CA ALA A 571 -39.31 -0.11 -13.62
C ALA A 571 -39.83 0.28 -12.23
N LEU A 572 -39.45 1.45 -11.69
CA LEU A 572 -39.95 1.93 -10.40
C LEU A 572 -41.48 2.08 -10.41
N ALA A 573 -42.05 2.61 -11.50
CA ALA A 573 -43.51 2.74 -11.63
C ALA A 573 -44.22 1.37 -11.61
N ALA A 574 -43.68 0.37 -12.32
CA ALA A 574 -44.21 -1.00 -12.32
C ALA A 574 -44.10 -1.67 -10.94
N LEU A 575 -42.92 -1.61 -10.32
CA LEU A 575 -42.64 -2.19 -9.00
C LEU A 575 -43.53 -1.56 -7.90
N LYS A 576 -43.75 -0.24 -7.95
CA LYS A 576 -44.70 0.47 -7.07
C LYS A 576 -46.14 0.02 -7.30
N ALA A 577 -46.59 -0.07 -8.55
CA ALA A 577 -47.96 -0.48 -8.88
C ALA A 577 -48.27 -1.92 -8.42
N ALA A 578 -47.28 -2.82 -8.53
CA ALA A 578 -47.39 -4.20 -8.07
C ALA A 578 -47.22 -4.37 -6.54
N ASN A 579 -46.68 -3.37 -5.83
CA ASN A 579 -46.06 -3.53 -4.50
C ASN A 579 -45.08 -4.72 -4.47
N HIS A 580 -44.21 -4.78 -5.49
CA HIS A 580 -43.35 -5.93 -5.78
C HIS A 580 -42.46 -6.32 -4.60
N LEU A 581 -42.41 -7.62 -4.30
CA LEU A 581 -41.54 -8.22 -3.31
C LEU A 581 -40.44 -9.03 -4.01
N PRO A 582 -39.16 -8.88 -3.61
CA PRO A 582 -38.08 -9.67 -4.21
C PRO A 582 -38.27 -11.18 -3.95
N PRO A 583 -37.74 -12.04 -4.84
CA PRO A 583 -37.60 -13.46 -4.56
C PRO A 583 -36.94 -13.68 -3.18
N GLY A 584 -37.54 -14.54 -2.35
CA GLY A 584 -37.13 -14.77 -0.96
C GLY A 584 -37.74 -13.85 0.10
N ALA A 585 -38.45 -12.77 -0.26
CA ALA A 585 -38.87 -11.68 0.64
C ALA A 585 -39.38 -12.10 2.03
N ALA A 586 -40.29 -13.08 2.10
CA ALA A 586 -40.86 -13.55 3.36
C ALA A 586 -39.80 -14.14 4.32
N SER A 587 -38.81 -14.86 3.79
CA SER A 587 -37.69 -15.39 4.55
C SER A 587 -36.65 -14.32 4.95
N MET A 588 -36.67 -13.16 4.29
CA MET A 588 -35.83 -11.99 4.57
C MET A 588 -36.50 -10.94 5.48
N GLY A 589 -37.76 -11.17 5.87
CA GLY A 589 -38.57 -10.22 6.64
C GLY A 589 -39.16 -9.05 5.82
N ILE A 590 -38.97 -9.03 4.50
CA ILE A 590 -39.47 -7.96 3.63
C ILE A 590 -40.99 -8.11 3.47
N THR A 591 -41.72 -7.08 3.90
CA THR A 591 -43.18 -7.02 3.87
C THR A 591 -43.69 -6.09 2.77
N THR A 592 -44.96 -6.23 2.37
CA THR A 592 -45.62 -5.31 1.42
C THR A 592 -45.66 -3.87 1.94
N SER A 593 -45.77 -3.67 3.25
CA SER A 593 -45.70 -2.33 3.87
C SER A 593 -44.29 -1.75 3.85
N SER A 594 -43.24 -2.56 4.09
CA SER A 594 -41.85 -2.11 3.86
C SER A 594 -41.67 -1.73 2.40
N ALA A 595 -41.98 -2.62 1.46
CA ALA A 595 -41.84 -2.39 0.02
C ALA A 595 -42.53 -1.10 -0.46
N SER A 596 -43.79 -0.89 -0.07
CA SER A 596 -44.56 0.31 -0.43
C SER A 596 -43.91 1.60 0.09
N ALA A 597 -43.39 1.58 1.32
CA ALA A 597 -42.66 2.72 1.90
C ALA A 597 -41.29 2.94 1.22
N ARG A 598 -40.52 1.86 1.01
CA ARG A 598 -39.18 1.86 0.38
C ARG A 598 -39.23 2.44 -1.04
N TYR A 599 -40.10 1.94 -1.92
CA TYR A 599 -40.23 2.49 -3.28
C TYR A 599 -40.79 3.92 -3.30
N THR A 600 -41.59 4.32 -2.30
CA THR A 600 -42.08 5.70 -2.18
C THR A 600 -40.97 6.67 -1.76
N ALA A 601 -40.06 6.26 -0.87
CA ALA A 601 -38.86 7.03 -0.52
C ALA A 601 -37.94 7.22 -1.73
N LEU A 602 -37.68 6.15 -2.49
CA LEU A 602 -36.87 6.22 -3.71
C LEU A 602 -37.49 7.10 -4.80
N ASP A 603 -38.81 7.09 -4.96
CA ASP A 603 -39.51 7.98 -5.91
C ASP A 603 -39.38 9.46 -5.53
N ALA A 604 -39.49 9.77 -4.24
CA ALA A 604 -39.25 11.12 -3.73
C ALA A 604 -37.79 11.57 -3.93
N PHE A 605 -36.82 10.68 -3.64
CA PHE A 605 -35.40 10.93 -3.87
C PHE A 605 -35.07 11.13 -5.36
N ARG A 606 -35.61 10.27 -6.23
CA ARG A 606 -35.52 10.36 -7.69
C ARG A 606 -36.12 11.66 -8.22
N THR A 607 -37.20 12.15 -7.61
CA THR A 607 -37.83 13.43 -7.97
C THR A 607 -36.98 14.62 -7.52
N ALA A 608 -36.32 14.54 -6.35
CA ALA A 608 -35.51 15.61 -5.79
C ALA A 608 -34.11 15.75 -6.43
N HIS A 609 -33.44 14.62 -6.75
CA HIS A 609 -32.02 14.59 -7.16
C HIS A 609 -31.78 14.12 -8.60
N ASN A 610 -32.84 13.72 -9.30
CA ASN A 610 -32.83 13.26 -10.69
C ASN A 610 -32.02 11.99 -10.99
N HIS A 611 -31.65 11.21 -9.96
CA HIS A 611 -30.92 9.94 -10.10
C HIS A 611 -31.41 8.86 -9.12
N TYR A 612 -30.91 7.63 -9.31
CA TYR A 612 -31.23 6.45 -8.49
C TYR A 612 -30.15 6.09 -7.47
N TYR A 613 -29.02 6.80 -7.46
CA TYR A 613 -27.91 6.50 -6.56
C TYR A 613 -28.20 6.87 -5.09
N VAL A 614 -28.74 5.92 -4.34
CA VAL A 614 -28.91 5.96 -2.87
C VAL A 614 -27.84 5.06 -2.23
N SER A 615 -27.22 5.53 -1.15
CA SER A 615 -26.27 4.76 -0.34
C SER A 615 -26.36 5.19 1.14
N ASN A 616 -25.32 4.96 1.94
CA ASN A 616 -25.33 4.95 3.41
C ASN A 616 -24.26 5.85 4.08
N GLY A 617 -23.44 6.54 3.30
CA GLY A 617 -22.25 7.27 3.73
C GLY A 617 -22.45 8.72 4.20
N PRO A 618 -21.35 9.42 4.58
CA PRO A 618 -21.39 10.73 5.22
C PRO A 618 -21.88 11.86 4.30
N TYR A 619 -21.81 11.66 2.99
CA TYR A 619 -22.40 12.53 1.99
C TYR A 619 -23.40 11.74 1.14
N TYR A 620 -24.45 12.41 0.69
CA TYR A 620 -25.32 11.91 -0.36
C TYR A 620 -25.07 12.69 -1.65
N LEU A 621 -25.32 12.05 -2.80
CA LEU A 621 -25.23 12.69 -4.11
C LEU A 621 -26.48 13.56 -4.31
N ASP A 622 -26.27 14.84 -4.64
CA ASP A 622 -27.33 15.85 -4.72
C ASP A 622 -27.57 16.35 -6.15
N GLN A 623 -26.52 16.41 -6.97
CA GLN A 623 -26.58 16.80 -8.39
C GLN A 623 -25.49 16.11 -9.24
N VAL A 624 -25.80 15.84 -10.51
CA VAL A 624 -24.89 15.26 -11.51
C VAL A 624 -24.85 16.19 -12.74
N ASN A 625 -23.91 17.14 -12.73
CA ASN A 625 -23.80 18.23 -13.69
C ASN A 625 -22.92 17.81 -14.88
N VAL A 626 -23.45 16.90 -15.72
CA VAL A 626 -22.72 16.28 -16.84
C VAL A 626 -22.00 17.27 -17.77
N PRO A 627 -22.60 18.40 -18.22
CA PRO A 627 -21.93 19.31 -19.18
C PRO A 627 -20.65 19.97 -18.65
N VAL A 628 -20.50 20.08 -17.33
CA VAL A 628 -19.34 20.71 -16.66
C VAL A 628 -18.48 19.71 -15.88
N LYS A 629 -18.72 18.40 -16.07
CA LYS A 629 -18.00 17.29 -15.42
C LYS A 629 -17.90 17.42 -13.89
N GLN A 630 -19.02 17.70 -13.23
CA GLN A 630 -19.09 17.89 -11.77
C GLN A 630 -20.22 17.06 -11.14
N THR A 631 -19.93 16.40 -10.03
CA THR A 631 -20.93 15.97 -9.03
C THR A 631 -21.02 16.99 -7.90
N VAL A 632 -22.20 17.19 -7.33
CA VAL A 632 -22.39 17.89 -6.05
C VAL A 632 -22.84 16.88 -5.01
N MET A 633 -22.17 16.86 -3.86
CA MET A 633 -22.50 16.00 -2.72
C MET A 633 -22.77 16.89 -1.49
N LYS A 634 -23.71 16.47 -0.63
CA LYS A 634 -24.08 17.20 0.60
C LYS A 634 -23.96 16.29 1.82
N ARG A 635 -23.57 16.85 2.96
CA ARG A 635 -23.49 16.09 4.23
C ARG A 635 -24.85 15.48 4.54
N TYR A 636 -24.89 14.17 4.72
CA TYR A 636 -26.09 13.47 5.14
C TYR A 636 -26.33 13.69 6.65
N ALA A 637 -27.49 14.24 7.01
CA ALA A 637 -27.72 14.72 8.37
C ALA A 637 -27.85 13.60 9.42
N ALA A 638 -28.39 12.44 9.02
CA ALA A 638 -28.60 11.26 9.84
C ALA A 638 -27.45 10.24 9.76
N TYR A 639 -26.27 10.66 9.29
CA TYR A 639 -25.05 9.84 9.35
C TYR A 639 -24.66 9.56 10.81
N PRO A 640 -24.33 8.32 11.21
CA PRO A 640 -24.22 7.95 12.63
C PRO A 640 -22.94 8.47 13.31
N PHE A 641 -21.92 8.87 12.55
CA PHE A 641 -20.62 9.27 13.10
C PHE A 641 -20.38 10.78 13.06
N PRO A 642 -19.75 11.36 14.10
CA PRO A 642 -19.34 12.76 14.10
C PRO A 642 -18.12 13.00 13.18
N ALA A 643 -17.83 14.26 12.88
CA ALA A 643 -16.81 14.65 11.88
C ALA A 643 -15.34 14.45 12.31
N ASP A 644 -15.14 14.08 13.57
CA ASP A 644 -13.87 13.76 14.25
C ASP A 644 -13.70 12.26 14.54
N HIS A 645 -14.68 11.42 14.16
CA HIS A 645 -14.67 9.97 14.45
C HIS A 645 -13.41 9.24 13.94
N TRP A 646 -12.85 9.70 12.82
CA TRP A 646 -11.67 9.13 12.17
C TRP A 646 -10.34 9.79 12.58
N ASP A 647 -10.33 10.70 13.56
CA ASP A 647 -9.15 11.50 13.92
C ASP A 647 -7.97 10.66 14.44
N SER A 648 -8.25 9.51 15.05
CA SER A 648 -7.25 8.51 15.45
C SER A 648 -6.36 8.05 14.29
N PHE A 649 -6.85 8.14 13.05
CA PHE A 649 -6.13 7.75 11.84
C PHE A 649 -5.31 8.89 11.22
N ILE A 650 -5.37 10.13 11.74
CA ILE A 650 -4.59 11.28 11.23
C ILE A 650 -3.13 11.19 11.69
N ALA A 651 -2.90 10.78 12.94
CA ALA A 651 -1.58 10.55 13.52
C ALA A 651 -1.58 9.21 14.30
N PRO A 652 -1.74 8.07 13.60
CA PRO A 652 -1.98 6.79 14.25
C PRO A 652 -0.75 6.26 14.97
N ALA A 653 -0.99 5.41 15.97
CA ALA A 653 0.02 4.81 16.84
C ALA A 653 0.85 3.73 16.15
N LEU A 654 1.59 4.09 15.10
CA LEU A 654 2.42 3.17 14.33
C LEU A 654 3.54 2.54 15.17
N PRO A 655 3.96 1.31 14.85
CA PRO A 655 5.27 0.80 15.21
C PRO A 655 6.37 1.70 14.66
N SER A 656 7.47 1.81 15.40
CA SER A 656 8.63 2.62 15.06
C SER A 656 9.90 1.89 15.47
N VAL A 657 10.95 2.07 14.70
CA VAL A 657 12.27 1.46 14.91
C VAL A 657 13.32 2.54 14.81
N THR A 658 14.28 2.53 15.74
CA THR A 658 15.47 3.38 15.69
C THR A 658 16.72 2.53 15.88
N ILE A 659 17.74 2.80 15.07
CA ILE A 659 19.07 2.18 15.20
C ILE A 659 19.98 3.23 15.85
N GLY A 660 20.69 2.85 16.90
CA GLY A 660 21.68 3.70 17.56
C GLY A 660 22.88 4.05 16.67
N SER A 661 23.81 4.86 17.17
CA SER A 661 25.07 5.14 16.47
C SER A 661 25.87 3.85 16.28
N VAL A 662 26.23 3.53 15.04
CA VAL A 662 27.15 2.43 14.71
C VAL A 662 28.55 3.04 14.57
N ALA A 663 29.50 2.56 15.36
CA ALA A 663 30.91 2.95 15.24
C ALA A 663 31.55 2.32 13.99
N ASP A 664 32.77 2.76 13.62
CA ASP A 664 33.58 2.08 12.61
C ASP A 664 33.72 0.59 12.97
N VAL A 665 33.23 -0.29 12.10
CA VAL A 665 33.31 -1.74 12.31
C VAL A 665 34.64 -2.24 11.77
N VAL A 666 35.31 -3.11 12.53
CA VAL A 666 36.64 -3.63 12.17
C VAL A 666 36.54 -5.16 12.03
N PRO A 667 36.96 -5.74 10.90
CA PRO A 667 36.89 -7.19 10.72
C PRO A 667 37.67 -7.94 11.81
N GLY A 668 37.01 -8.84 12.52
CA GLY A 668 37.58 -9.59 13.65
C GLY A 668 37.41 -8.94 15.02
N ILE A 669 36.86 -7.73 15.12
CA ILE A 669 36.56 -7.06 16.40
C ILE A 669 35.05 -7.02 16.61
N ALA A 670 34.57 -7.67 17.67
CA ALA A 670 33.16 -7.72 18.00
C ALA A 670 32.58 -6.31 18.24
N THR A 671 31.34 -6.09 17.78
CA THR A 671 30.61 -4.83 17.94
C THR A 671 29.15 -5.09 18.30
N ASN A 672 28.50 -4.11 18.92
CA ASN A 672 27.09 -4.20 19.30
C ASN A 672 26.34 -2.97 18.81
N ILE A 673 25.20 -3.18 18.16
CA ILE A 673 24.34 -2.12 17.62
C ILE A 673 23.02 -2.14 18.40
N ALA A 674 22.78 -1.06 19.15
CA ALA A 674 21.53 -0.87 19.88
C ALA A 674 20.35 -0.56 18.93
N VAL A 675 19.20 -1.15 19.21
CA VAL A 675 17.94 -0.94 18.49
C VAL A 675 16.84 -0.62 19.51
N ASN A 676 16.06 0.43 19.28
CA ASN A 676 14.89 0.73 20.11
C ASN A 676 13.60 0.70 19.29
N THR A 677 12.53 0.17 19.88
CA THR A 677 11.21 0.02 19.25
C THR A 677 10.08 0.52 20.12
N ALA A 678 9.14 1.25 19.51
CA ALA A 678 7.97 1.81 20.20
C ALA A 678 6.72 1.78 19.32
N VAL A 679 5.54 1.68 19.92
CA VAL A 679 4.23 1.78 19.27
C VAL A 679 3.52 3.00 19.84
N GLY A 680 3.16 3.96 18.98
CA GLY A 680 2.55 5.23 19.43
C GLY A 680 3.43 6.02 20.43
N GLY A 681 4.76 5.90 20.32
CA GLY A 681 5.73 6.48 21.27
C GLY A 681 5.97 5.67 22.55
N THR A 682 5.15 4.67 22.86
CA THR A 682 5.37 3.77 24.01
C THR A 682 6.36 2.67 23.64
N ALA A 683 7.49 2.60 24.35
CA ALA A 683 8.50 1.56 24.12
C ALA A 683 7.94 0.16 24.39
N THR A 684 8.11 -0.78 23.45
CA THR A 684 7.54 -2.12 23.56
C THR A 684 8.39 -3.18 22.86
N SER A 685 8.51 -4.34 23.51
CA SER A 685 9.16 -5.54 22.97
C SER A 685 8.17 -6.53 22.34
N ASN A 686 6.86 -6.24 22.27
CA ASN A 686 5.85 -7.13 21.69
C ASN A 686 5.84 -7.06 20.15
N LEU A 687 7.01 -7.24 19.54
CA LEU A 687 7.26 -7.08 18.11
C LEU A 687 8.23 -8.19 17.66
N ASN A 688 7.95 -8.78 16.50
CA ASN A 688 8.92 -9.63 15.80
C ASN A 688 9.94 -8.71 15.09
N VAL A 689 11.15 -8.62 15.60
CA VAL A 689 12.21 -7.77 15.05
C VAL A 689 13.25 -8.62 14.31
N SER A 690 13.65 -8.18 13.12
CA SER A 690 14.71 -8.77 12.30
C SER A 690 15.66 -7.70 11.77
N TYR A 691 16.85 -8.11 11.33
CA TYR A 691 17.82 -7.23 10.69
C TYR A 691 18.51 -7.90 9.51
N LEU A 692 19.01 -7.07 8.60
CA LEU A 692 19.96 -7.46 7.56
C LEU A 692 21.06 -6.41 7.44
N VAL A 693 22.26 -6.84 7.02
CA VAL A 693 23.39 -5.97 6.69
C VAL A 693 23.70 -6.13 5.21
N ARG A 694 23.74 -5.01 4.49
CA ARG A 694 24.05 -4.90 3.07
C ARG A 694 25.44 -4.27 2.88
N ASN A 695 26.24 -4.81 1.95
CA ASN A 695 27.40 -4.11 1.41
C ASN A 695 26.92 -3.17 0.31
N VAL A 696 27.11 -1.85 0.49
CA VAL A 696 26.57 -0.84 -0.43
C VAL A 696 27.32 -0.79 -1.77
N GLY A 697 28.57 -1.26 -1.81
CA GLY A 697 29.38 -1.31 -3.04
C GLY A 697 29.14 -2.55 -3.91
N LEU A 698 28.57 -3.63 -3.34
CA LEU A 698 28.25 -4.89 -4.04
C LEU A 698 26.75 -5.12 -4.21
N ASP A 699 25.92 -4.30 -3.55
CA ASP A 699 24.47 -4.48 -3.34
C ASP A 699 24.06 -5.84 -2.70
N GLU A 700 25.02 -6.53 -2.08
CA GLU A 700 24.86 -7.87 -1.52
C GLU A 700 24.41 -7.83 -0.06
N THR A 701 23.47 -8.69 0.33
CA THR A 701 23.10 -8.89 1.75
C THR A 701 24.06 -9.89 2.41
N VAL A 702 25.00 -9.39 3.20
CA VAL A 702 26.11 -10.15 3.77
C VAL A 702 25.79 -10.83 5.12
N LEU A 703 24.82 -10.30 5.87
CA LEU A 703 24.33 -10.86 7.15
C LEU A 703 22.81 -10.68 7.29
N THR A 704 22.17 -11.59 8.02
CA THR A 704 20.77 -11.52 8.46
C THR A 704 20.63 -12.08 9.88
N GLY A 705 19.59 -11.67 10.61
CA GLY A 705 19.30 -12.24 11.94
C GLY A 705 18.14 -11.57 12.66
N ALA A 706 18.00 -11.87 13.95
CA ALA A 706 17.10 -11.19 14.89
C ALA A 706 17.93 -10.58 16.04
N PRO A 707 17.57 -9.38 16.55
CA PRO A 707 18.27 -8.78 17.68
C PRO A 707 17.84 -9.45 19.00
N THR A 708 18.74 -9.50 19.97
CA THR A 708 18.43 -10.03 21.31
C THR A 708 17.75 -8.97 22.16
N ALA A 709 16.61 -9.25 22.79
CA ALA A 709 15.98 -8.33 23.74
C ALA A 709 16.89 -8.14 24.98
N THR A 710 17.05 -6.90 25.44
CA THR A 710 17.95 -6.55 26.56
C THR A 710 17.33 -6.71 27.96
N GLY A 711 16.05 -7.10 28.04
CA GLY A 711 15.25 -7.07 29.26
C GLY A 711 14.62 -5.70 29.56
N THR A 712 15.09 -4.61 28.93
CA THR A 712 14.40 -3.31 28.95
C THR A 712 13.34 -3.28 27.85
N ALA A 713 12.15 -2.78 28.16
CA ALA A 713 11.02 -2.73 27.23
C ALA A 713 11.37 -1.91 25.98
N GLY A 714 11.19 -2.53 24.80
CA GLY A 714 11.52 -1.93 23.52
C GLY A 714 13.00 -1.76 23.20
N VAL A 715 13.94 -2.31 23.99
CA VAL A 715 15.38 -2.17 23.74
C VAL A 715 16.03 -3.51 23.40
N TRP A 716 16.69 -3.56 22.25
CA TRP A 716 17.28 -4.75 21.66
C TRP A 716 18.74 -4.52 21.25
N SER A 717 19.47 -5.62 21.09
CA SER A 717 20.92 -5.64 20.86
C SER A 717 21.25 -6.51 19.64
N ILE A 718 21.93 -5.95 18.64
CA ILE A 718 22.51 -6.69 17.51
C ILE A 718 23.99 -6.91 17.82
N ASN A 719 24.29 -8.04 18.44
CA ASN A 719 25.65 -8.46 18.76
C ASN A 719 26.30 -9.12 17.53
N LEU A 720 27.27 -8.45 16.92
CA LEU A 720 28.09 -8.98 15.85
C LEU A 720 29.43 -9.43 16.46
N ASP A 721 29.65 -10.73 16.61
CA ASP A 721 30.87 -11.27 17.21
C ASP A 721 32.11 -11.12 16.30
N ALA A 722 33.28 -11.56 16.78
CA ALA A 722 34.52 -11.51 16.01
C ALA A 722 34.44 -12.31 14.69
N ASN A 723 33.72 -13.44 14.67
CA ASN A 723 33.54 -14.24 13.46
C ASN A 723 32.61 -13.54 12.45
N THR A 724 31.51 -12.98 12.96
CA THR A 724 30.50 -12.24 12.17
C THR A 724 31.08 -10.99 11.54
N THR A 725 31.81 -10.19 12.32
CA THR A 725 32.52 -9.00 11.81
C THR A 725 33.68 -9.37 10.89
N GLY A 726 34.39 -10.47 11.17
CA GLY A 726 35.45 -11.01 10.30
C GLY A 726 34.98 -11.42 8.88
N ARG A 727 33.67 -11.59 8.66
CA ARG A 727 33.07 -11.81 7.33
C ARG A 727 32.77 -10.50 6.56
N LEU A 728 32.84 -9.34 7.21
CA LEU A 728 32.59 -8.06 6.57
C LEU A 728 33.85 -7.55 5.87
N VAL A 729 33.73 -7.15 4.61
CA VAL A 729 34.84 -6.53 3.85
C VAL A 729 34.91 -5.02 4.11
N PRO A 730 36.09 -4.37 4.04
CA PRO A 730 36.17 -2.92 4.18
C PRO A 730 35.34 -2.18 3.12
N GLY A 731 34.57 -1.17 3.53
CA GLY A 731 33.70 -0.39 2.67
C GLY A 731 32.42 0.11 3.34
N GLY A 732 31.60 0.86 2.61
CA GLY A 732 30.30 1.33 3.07
C GLY A 732 29.30 0.19 3.19
N HIS A 733 28.67 0.08 4.36
CA HIS A 733 27.66 -0.91 4.69
C HIS A 733 26.39 -0.23 5.19
N GLU A 734 25.26 -0.92 5.12
CA GLU A 734 23.98 -0.45 5.62
C GLU A 734 23.32 -1.56 6.44
N ILE A 735 22.95 -1.25 7.68
CA ILE A 735 22.11 -2.13 8.48
C ILE A 735 20.65 -1.66 8.38
N THR A 736 19.78 -2.55 7.89
CA THR A 736 18.33 -2.36 7.91
C THR A 736 17.74 -3.20 9.04
N VAL A 737 16.89 -2.60 9.86
CA VAL A 737 16.17 -3.29 10.94
C VAL A 737 14.68 -3.11 10.71
N THR A 738 13.96 -4.23 10.73
CA THR A 738 12.52 -4.32 10.51
C THR A 738 11.85 -4.80 11.78
N ALA A 739 10.82 -4.10 12.26
CA ALA A 739 9.93 -4.58 13.31
C ALA A 739 8.52 -4.80 12.75
N LEU A 740 8.02 -6.01 12.94
CA LEU A 740 6.65 -6.43 12.66
C LEU A 740 5.91 -6.52 14.00
N ALA A 741 4.90 -5.70 14.23
CA ALA A 741 4.02 -5.88 15.39
C ALA A 741 3.20 -7.17 15.22
N GLY A 742 3.26 -8.06 16.23
CA GLY A 742 2.89 -9.47 16.07
C GLY A 742 1.45 -9.69 15.58
N GLU A 743 0.52 -8.89 16.09
CA GLU A 743 -0.92 -8.92 15.77
C GLU A 743 -1.32 -7.83 14.76
N LEU A 744 -0.37 -7.01 14.27
CA LEU A 744 -0.68 -5.83 13.43
C LEU A 744 -0.15 -5.92 11.98
N GLY A 745 0.39 -7.08 11.58
CA GLY A 745 0.69 -7.45 10.18
C GLY A 745 1.78 -6.67 9.43
N ILE A 746 2.07 -5.41 9.81
CA ILE A 746 2.95 -4.49 9.08
C ILE A 746 4.39 -4.51 9.59
N PRO A 747 5.37 -4.79 8.71
CA PRO A 747 6.78 -4.50 8.96
C PRO A 747 7.12 -3.01 8.74
N VAL A 748 7.50 -2.34 9.82
CA VAL A 748 8.13 -1.01 9.79
C VAL A 748 9.64 -1.19 9.79
N GLY A 749 10.30 -0.70 8.73
CA GLY A 749 11.75 -0.80 8.56
C GLY A 749 12.44 0.56 8.68
N THR A 750 13.63 0.56 9.27
CA THR A 750 14.56 1.71 9.28
C THR A 750 15.95 1.25 8.87
N ALA A 751 16.76 2.14 8.30
CA ALA A 751 18.10 1.82 7.81
C ALA A 751 19.13 2.83 8.32
N ARG A 752 20.37 2.36 8.55
CA ARG A 752 21.50 3.19 8.94
C ARG A 752 22.77 2.73 8.22
N ALA A 753 23.42 3.65 7.52
CA ALA A 753 24.75 3.45 6.96
C ALA A 753 25.83 3.44 8.06
N PHE A 754 26.85 2.62 7.86
CA PHE A 754 28.07 2.57 8.67
C PHE A 754 29.27 2.19 7.78
N ILE A 755 30.49 2.29 8.30
CA ILE A 755 31.71 1.98 7.56
C ILE A 755 32.40 0.78 8.22
N VAL A 756 32.83 -0.18 7.40
CA VAL A 756 33.78 -1.21 7.79
C VAL A 756 35.18 -0.73 7.39
N ILE A 757 36.09 -0.58 8.35
CA ILE A 757 37.46 -0.11 8.10
C ILE A 757 38.48 -1.25 8.18
N PRO A 758 39.60 -1.20 7.41
CA PRO A 758 40.68 -2.16 7.57
C PRO A 758 41.29 -2.09 8.97
N LEU A 759 41.69 -3.24 9.53
CA LEU A 759 42.36 -3.32 10.84
C LEU A 759 43.62 -2.44 10.92
N THR A 760 44.33 -2.25 9.81
CA THR A 760 45.49 -1.33 9.72
C THR A 760 45.11 0.14 9.92
N VAL A 761 43.93 0.57 9.44
CA VAL A 761 43.41 1.94 9.66
C VAL A 761 42.97 2.11 11.10
N TYR A 762 42.32 1.09 11.69
CA TYR A 762 41.93 1.09 13.11
C TYR A 762 43.15 1.19 14.04
N LEU A 763 44.18 0.37 13.81
CA LEU A 763 45.44 0.43 14.57
C LEU A 763 46.17 1.76 14.37
N GLY A 764 46.12 2.35 13.17
CA GLY A 764 46.63 3.69 12.90
C GLY A 764 45.94 4.78 13.74
N LYS A 765 44.61 4.76 13.83
CA LYS A 765 43.83 5.65 14.70
C LYS A 765 44.24 5.46 16.17
N LEU A 766 44.26 4.22 16.66
CA LEU A 766 44.60 3.91 18.06
C LEU A 766 46.00 4.39 18.45
N ILE A 767 46.99 4.27 17.54
CA ILE A 767 48.35 4.79 17.74
C ILE A 767 48.35 6.32 17.75
N GLN A 768 47.57 6.97 16.87
CA GLN A 768 47.44 8.43 16.84
C GLN A 768 46.79 8.97 18.13
N ASP A 769 45.73 8.33 18.62
CA ASP A 769 45.05 8.69 19.86
C ASP A 769 45.97 8.50 21.09
N GLN A 770 46.72 7.40 21.14
CA GLN A 770 47.74 7.19 22.18
C GLN A 770 48.85 8.24 22.12
N ASN A 771 49.34 8.60 20.93
CA ASN A 771 50.32 9.67 20.76
C ASN A 771 49.78 11.03 21.23
N ALA A 772 48.49 11.33 20.99
CA ALA A 772 47.85 12.55 21.49
C ALA A 772 47.77 12.58 23.03
N VAL A 773 47.38 11.47 23.67
CA VAL A 773 47.38 11.33 25.13
C VAL A 773 48.79 11.47 25.71
N ILE A 774 49.80 10.81 25.11
CA ILE A 774 51.21 10.93 25.51
C ILE A 774 51.69 12.39 25.37
N SER A 775 51.29 13.10 24.32
CA SER A 775 51.63 14.51 24.11
C SER A 775 51.01 15.40 25.20
N GLY A 776 49.76 15.14 25.58
CA GLY A 776 49.10 15.79 26.72
C GLY A 776 49.85 15.54 28.04
N MET A 777 50.19 14.28 28.33
CA MET A 777 50.97 13.94 29.54
C MET A 777 52.36 14.59 29.57
N GLN A 778 53.00 14.82 28.40
CA GLN A 778 54.26 15.57 28.30
C GLN A 778 54.06 17.07 28.56
N GLN A 779 52.95 17.65 28.10
CA GLN A 779 52.54 19.03 28.40
C GLN A 779 52.31 19.22 29.91
N ASP A 780 51.58 18.30 30.56
CA ASP A 780 51.28 18.32 31.98
C ASP A 780 52.52 18.11 32.85
N LEU A 781 53.42 17.19 32.45
CA LEU A 781 54.70 16.95 33.12
C LEU A 781 55.62 18.18 33.03
N THR A 782 55.65 18.85 31.87
CA THR A 782 56.41 20.10 31.69
C THR A 782 55.86 21.20 32.59
N THR A 783 54.54 21.39 32.57
CA THR A 783 53.84 22.37 33.43
C THR A 783 54.11 22.11 34.92
N SER A 784 54.06 20.84 35.35
CA SER A 784 54.35 20.42 36.73
C SER A 784 55.81 20.68 37.12
N LYS A 785 56.75 20.48 36.19
CA LYS A 785 58.18 20.75 36.40
C LYS A 785 58.46 22.25 36.54
N ASP A 786 57.80 23.08 35.75
CA ASP A 786 57.94 24.55 35.82
C ASP A 786 57.30 25.11 37.09
N GLN A 787 56.16 24.57 37.53
CA GLN A 787 55.57 24.86 38.85
C GLN A 787 56.51 24.45 39.99
N LEU A 788 57.16 23.28 39.91
CA LEU A 788 58.14 22.84 40.90
C LEU A 788 59.40 23.73 40.90
N ALA A 789 59.85 24.21 39.74
CA ALA A 789 60.94 25.18 39.64
C ALA A 789 60.57 26.53 40.28
N ALA A 790 59.35 27.03 40.04
CA ALA A 790 58.84 28.24 40.67
C ALA A 790 58.69 28.10 42.19
N ALA A 791 58.19 26.96 42.68
CA ALA A 791 58.11 26.65 44.11
C ALA A 791 59.50 26.60 44.78
N ASN A 792 60.48 25.96 44.14
CA ASN A 792 61.87 25.96 44.61
C ASN A 792 62.50 27.36 44.62
N ALA A 793 62.19 28.20 43.63
CA ALA A 793 62.61 29.60 43.62
C ALA A 793 61.98 30.40 44.78
N GLN A 794 60.68 30.20 45.05
CA GLN A 794 59.98 30.80 46.20
C GLN A 794 60.60 30.35 47.53
N ILE A 795 60.91 29.07 47.70
CA ILE A 795 61.61 28.51 48.88
C ILE A 795 63.01 29.15 49.04
N SER A 796 63.73 29.39 47.94
CA SER A 796 65.02 30.10 47.96
C SER A 796 64.88 31.56 48.43
N THR A 797 63.86 32.28 47.94
CA THR A 797 63.57 33.64 48.45
C THR A 797 63.10 33.64 49.91
N LEU A 798 62.32 32.65 50.33
CA LEU A 798 61.84 32.53 51.73
C LEU A 798 62.98 32.19 52.70
N THR A 799 63.90 31.30 52.33
CA THR A 799 65.10 31.01 53.13
C THR A 799 66.09 32.19 53.15
N THR A 800 66.18 32.95 52.07
CA THR A 800 66.91 34.23 52.04
C THR A 800 66.27 35.25 52.99
N LEU A 801 64.95 35.44 52.93
CA LEU A 801 64.20 36.33 53.82
C LEU A 801 64.26 35.88 55.29
N LEU A 802 64.25 34.57 55.55
CA LEU A 802 64.44 34.00 56.89
C LEU A 802 65.84 34.33 57.42
N THR A 803 66.88 34.17 56.59
CA THR A 803 68.26 34.53 56.94
C THR A 803 68.40 36.03 57.23
N VAL A 804 67.83 36.89 56.37
CA VAL A 804 67.82 38.35 56.58
C VAL A 804 67.04 38.73 57.84
N SER A 805 65.88 38.12 58.11
CA SER A 805 65.09 38.43 59.32
C SER A 805 65.71 37.90 60.61
N ILE A 806 66.47 36.80 60.58
CA ILE A 806 67.33 36.37 61.69
C ILE A 806 68.43 37.41 61.94
N ILE A 807 69.11 37.90 60.90
CA ILE A 807 70.14 38.96 61.02
C ILE A 807 69.52 40.24 61.59
N VAL A 808 68.36 40.67 61.08
CA VAL A 808 67.63 41.85 61.57
C VAL A 808 67.16 41.65 63.01
N ALA A 809 66.73 40.46 63.42
CA ALA A 809 66.36 40.17 64.80
C ALA A 809 67.56 40.26 65.75
N VAL A 810 68.72 39.73 65.36
CA VAL A 810 69.98 39.87 66.13
C VAL A 810 70.38 41.35 66.25
N VAL A 811 70.31 42.11 65.16
CA VAL A 811 70.58 43.56 65.16
C VAL A 811 69.55 44.32 66.02
N ALA A 812 68.27 43.94 65.98
CA ALA A 812 67.22 44.55 66.80
C ALA A 812 67.38 44.24 68.30
N VAL A 813 67.89 43.07 68.67
CA VAL A 813 68.26 42.75 70.07
C VAL A 813 69.44 43.61 70.53
N VAL A 814 70.48 43.77 69.68
CA VAL A 814 71.62 44.67 69.98
C VAL A 814 71.15 46.13 70.12
N ILE A 815 70.31 46.62 69.20
CA ILE A 815 69.73 47.97 69.27
C ILE A 815 68.78 48.10 70.47
N GLY A 816 68.06 47.06 70.86
CA GLY A 816 67.21 47.05 72.06
C GLY A 816 68.01 47.21 73.35
N LEU A 817 69.14 46.51 73.47
CA LEU A 817 70.09 46.68 74.58
C LEU A 817 70.66 48.11 74.65
N VAL A 818 70.98 48.70 73.49
CA VAL A 818 71.42 50.11 73.38
C VAL A 818 70.27 51.10 73.66
N GLY A 819 69.04 50.76 73.27
CA GLY A 819 67.84 51.57 73.51
C GLY A 819 67.49 51.67 74.99
N ILE A 820 67.57 50.56 75.73
CA ILE A 820 67.39 50.52 77.20
C ILE A 820 68.40 51.45 77.90
N ALA A 821 69.61 51.62 77.36
CA ALA A 821 70.59 52.57 77.89
C ALA A 821 70.26 54.06 77.62
N MET A 822 69.32 54.37 76.70
CA MET A 822 69.01 55.75 76.29
C MET A 822 67.58 56.23 76.62
N ILE A 823 66.70 55.39 77.18
CA ILE A 823 65.39 55.83 77.70
C ILE A 823 65.58 56.67 78.98
N ARG A 824 65.85 57.97 78.81
CA ARG A 824 65.93 58.94 79.93
C ARG A 824 65.44 60.37 79.64
N ARG A 825 65.00 60.72 78.43
CA ARG A 825 64.43 62.05 78.08
C ARG A 825 63.27 61.95 77.06
N GLY A 826 62.31 62.87 77.12
CA GLY A 826 60.92 62.73 76.58
C GLY A 826 60.45 63.72 75.50
N PRO A 827 59.14 63.75 75.12
CA PRO A 827 58.70 63.99 73.72
C PRO A 827 57.54 65.01 73.48
N ARG A 828 57.13 65.18 72.19
CA ARG A 828 55.81 65.64 71.62
C ARG A 828 55.78 65.38 70.08
N SER A 829 54.70 65.15 69.29
CA SER A 829 53.21 65.29 69.37
C SER A 829 52.64 66.63 68.83
N PRO A 830 51.49 66.74 68.08
CA PRO A 830 50.68 65.76 67.28
C PRO A 830 49.93 66.31 66.00
N GLY A 831 49.03 65.50 65.40
CA GLY A 831 47.78 65.93 64.69
C GLY A 831 47.58 65.41 63.24
N THR A 832 46.46 64.88 62.67
CA THR A 832 45.04 64.52 62.98
C THR A 832 43.97 65.24 62.10
N ARG A 833 43.39 64.54 61.10
CA ARG A 833 41.98 64.72 60.61
C ARG A 833 41.54 63.61 59.63
N GLU A 834 40.23 63.42 59.51
CA GLU A 834 39.43 62.40 58.77
C GLU A 834 37.99 62.99 58.58
N PRO A 835 36.98 62.36 57.92
CA PRO A 835 36.88 61.15 57.05
C PRO A 835 36.33 61.56 55.63
N PRO A 836 35.43 60.89 54.83
CA PRO A 836 34.69 59.61 54.92
C PRO A 836 34.58 58.80 53.58
N THR A 837 33.39 58.23 53.28
CA THR A 837 32.94 57.35 52.18
C THR A 837 32.50 58.13 50.89
N GLU A 838 32.15 57.57 49.72
CA GLU A 838 31.45 56.31 49.35
C GLU A 838 31.51 56.00 47.81
N LYS A 839 31.38 54.72 47.37
CA LYS A 839 31.14 54.21 45.97
C LYS A 839 32.23 54.56 44.91
N SER A 840 32.35 53.95 43.72
CA SER A 840 31.80 52.75 43.00
C SER A 840 32.98 52.16 42.18
N GLY A 841 33.05 50.92 41.66
CA GLY A 841 32.12 50.15 40.82
C GLY A 841 32.90 49.62 39.58
N GLU A 842 32.38 48.58 38.91
CA GLU A 842 32.83 48.02 37.62
C GLU A 842 34.23 47.33 37.51
N GLU A 843 34.33 46.56 36.43
CA GLU A 843 35.12 45.34 36.19
C GLU A 843 36.63 45.53 35.94
N LEU A 844 37.45 44.62 36.51
CA LEU A 844 38.24 43.64 35.73
C LEU A 844 38.72 42.47 36.62
#